data_AF-A0A0U5C0V5-F1
#
_entry.id   AF-A0A0U5C0V5-F1
#
_cell.length_a   1.000
_cell.length_b   1.000
_cell.length_c   1.000
_cell.angle_alpha   90.00
_cell.angle_beta   90.00
_cell.angle_gamma   90.00
#
_symmetry.space_group_name_H-M   'P 1'
#
loop_
_entity.id
_entity.type
_entity.pdbx_description
1 polymer ?
#
loop_
_entity_poly.entity_id
_entity_poly.type
_entity_poly.pdbx_seq_one_letter_code
_entity_poly.pdbx_strand_id
1 'polypeptide(L)'
;MSILVAINHKTEYRFDRPVNLAPHVVRLRPAPHCRTPIRSYSLKVEPAEHFINWQQDAFGNYLARLVFPEKAKTLTVEVDVIAEMITINPFDFFLEDYAFYYPFEYEPDLRKELAPYLEVTESGPLLTEWLSAVDRTKRETVYFLVDLNQRLQQDINYVIRMEVGVQTCEETLSRRLGSCRDTAWLLVQILRHLGLAARFVSGYLVQLTADVKSLDGPSGPEADFTDLHAWAEVYVPGAGWIGLDPTSGLFAGEGHIPLACSPAPRSAAPITGATDKCEVELYFHNEITRIHEDPRVTKPYTDEQWAAIESLGHQVDAELKANDVRLTMGGEPTFVSIDDMDGAEWNIAALGPTKKILAEDLMLRLKRHFAPGGLLHIGQGKWYPGEQLPRWALSCFWRKDGQPVWRNPELFGLENTQYGYGPAEAETFVRTLARHLGVDPTFASEAHEDVFYYLWKEARLPANVDPLDNKLKDPNERKRLTRLFQQGLNRVAGYVLPLRWWGFGAEGRWKSGRWTFRDGNLFLIPGDSPMGFRLPLDALPYIPEGKLDTVPERNPFEPVTPLRSPFDEVARRYSRLVEPAQAPQTIREQGHRPQDLAARYGRVTPLDESHQSLHPQIALPDDLHPDLIRTALCIEPREGRLYCFMPPLTHLEHWLDLVLCLEDTAAELKMPIIIEGYEPPRDHRLQKLAVTPDPGVIEVNIHPSESWDDMVRDTQILYEEARQARLGTEKFMLDGRHTGTGGGNHVTLGGPTPADSPLLRKPDLVQSLIGYWQHHPSLSYLFSGMFIGPTSQAPRVDEARDDRLYELDIAFQQMPPGEVPQPWVVDRVLRNLLTDVTGNTHRTEFCIDKLYSPDSASGRQGLVEFRAFEMPPHARMSLAQMLLLRTLVARFWKEPYRRKPVRWGTELHDRFLLPHFVRQDFNDVICDLQRAGYPFDPAWFDPFFEFRFPHYGDLVTENGISMELRAAIEPWHVLGEEVTAQGTARFVDSSVERMQVKVNGMVGDRHVLVCNGRRVPLRPTGRKAEFVAGIRFKAWSPPSGLHPTIPSHSPLLFEIVDLWNRASLGGCTYYVAHPGGRSESNFPVNSYEAESRRIARFRLMGHTPGPIDPPPHEPAGEHPYTLDLRYTPGC
;
A
#
# COMPACT_ATOMS: atom_id res chain seq x y z
N MET A 1 -4.29 -10.33 16.03
CA MET A 1 -5.66 -10.76 15.70
C MET A 1 -5.68 -12.26 15.92
N SER A 2 -6.68 -12.79 16.61
CA SER A 2 -6.70 -14.20 16.97
C SER A 2 -7.74 -14.97 16.18
N ILE A 3 -7.39 -16.16 15.71
CA ILE A 3 -8.36 -17.11 15.19
C ILE A 3 -8.57 -18.15 16.29
N LEU A 4 -9.79 -18.28 16.78
CA LEU A 4 -10.14 -19.37 17.68
C LEU A 4 -10.58 -20.57 16.84
N VAL A 5 -9.90 -21.69 17.05
CA VAL A 5 -10.20 -22.96 16.40
C VAL A 5 -10.67 -23.98 17.42
N ALA A 6 -11.66 -24.77 17.04
CA ALA A 6 -12.06 -25.97 17.75
C ALA A 6 -11.51 -27.19 16.98
N ILE A 7 -10.73 -28.01 17.68
CA ILE A 7 -10.24 -29.29 17.20
C ILE A 7 -11.09 -30.37 17.85
N ASN A 8 -11.76 -31.20 17.05
CA ASN A 8 -12.42 -32.41 17.51
C ASN A 8 -11.61 -33.62 17.02
N HIS A 9 -11.02 -34.33 17.96
CA HIS A 9 -10.30 -35.59 17.73
C HIS A 9 -11.15 -36.73 18.24
N LYS A 10 -11.38 -37.75 17.41
CA LYS A 10 -12.06 -38.98 17.81
C LYS A 10 -11.32 -40.22 17.32
N THR A 11 -10.99 -41.10 18.25
CA THR A 11 -10.46 -42.44 17.97
C THR A 11 -11.42 -43.47 18.54
N GLU A 12 -11.96 -44.33 17.69
CA GLU A 12 -12.88 -45.40 18.05
C GLU A 12 -12.30 -46.76 17.61
N TYR A 13 -12.16 -47.66 18.56
CA TYR A 13 -11.80 -49.05 18.34
C TYR A 13 -13.07 -49.90 18.46
N ARG A 14 -13.47 -50.59 17.40
CA ARG A 14 -14.58 -51.56 17.41
C ARG A 14 -14.02 -52.97 17.41
N PHE A 15 -14.37 -53.73 18.43
CA PHE A 15 -13.94 -55.11 18.59
C PHE A 15 -15.02 -56.06 18.06
N ASP A 16 -14.61 -57.16 17.44
CA ASP A 16 -15.49 -58.22 16.95
C ASP A 16 -16.34 -58.88 18.06
N ARG A 17 -15.90 -58.78 19.32
CA ARG A 17 -16.56 -59.31 20.51
C ARG A 17 -16.25 -58.47 21.76
N PRO A 18 -17.00 -58.63 22.87
CA PRO A 18 -16.64 -57.98 24.13
C PRO A 18 -15.28 -58.48 24.63
N VAL A 19 -14.34 -57.56 24.85
CA VAL A 19 -12.97 -57.83 25.32
C VAL A 19 -12.70 -57.14 26.65
N ASN A 20 -11.77 -57.70 27.43
CA ASN A 20 -11.19 -56.96 28.55
C ASN A 20 -10.28 -55.85 28.00
N LEU A 21 -10.44 -54.64 28.54
CA LEU A 21 -9.53 -53.53 28.30
C LEU A 21 -8.57 -53.44 29.50
N ALA A 22 -7.29 -53.69 29.28
CA ALA A 22 -6.27 -53.46 30.31
C ALA A 22 -6.15 -51.94 30.62
N PRO A 23 -5.40 -51.52 31.65
CA PRO A 23 -5.19 -50.10 31.88
C PRO A 23 -4.66 -49.39 30.63
N HIS A 24 -5.38 -48.34 30.18
CA HIS A 24 -4.99 -47.51 29.05
C HIS A 24 -4.40 -46.19 29.54
N VAL A 25 -3.52 -45.59 28.75
CA VAL A 25 -2.95 -44.27 28.97
C VAL A 25 -3.24 -43.43 27.74
N VAL A 26 -3.90 -42.29 27.95
CA VAL A 26 -4.21 -41.30 26.92
C VAL A 26 -3.37 -40.05 27.15
N ARG A 27 -2.70 -39.58 26.09
CA ARG A 27 -1.76 -38.45 26.05
C ARG A 27 -2.23 -37.33 25.12
N LEU A 28 -3.55 -37.16 24.98
CA LEU A 28 -4.15 -36.23 24.03
C LEU A 28 -4.44 -34.84 24.62
N ARG A 29 -3.90 -34.53 25.80
CA ARG A 29 -4.04 -33.20 26.43
C ARG A 29 -2.82 -32.36 26.08
N PRO A 30 -2.99 -31.11 25.59
CA PRO A 30 -1.88 -30.21 25.32
C PRO A 30 -0.91 -30.06 26.48
N ALA A 31 0.39 -30.06 26.16
CA ALA A 31 1.47 -29.97 27.12
C ALA A 31 1.46 -28.59 27.82
N PRO A 32 1.88 -28.51 29.08
CA PRO A 32 1.83 -27.26 29.84
C PRO A 32 2.75 -26.16 29.29
N HIS A 33 3.73 -26.52 28.47
CA HIS A 33 4.67 -25.61 27.80
C HIS A 33 4.26 -25.29 26.35
N CYS A 34 3.05 -25.68 25.94
CA CYS A 34 2.50 -25.29 24.63
C CYS A 34 2.48 -23.76 24.51
N ARG A 35 3.06 -23.24 23.44
CA ARG A 35 3.12 -21.79 23.19
C ARG A 35 1.77 -21.25 22.69
N THR A 36 1.01 -22.08 21.97
CA THR A 36 -0.35 -21.76 21.50
C THR A 36 -1.32 -21.76 22.69
N PRO A 37 -1.99 -20.64 23.01
CA PRO A 37 -2.90 -20.58 24.15
C PRO A 37 -4.07 -21.55 23.99
N ILE A 38 -4.23 -22.45 24.97
CA ILE A 38 -5.36 -23.39 25.02
C ILE A 38 -6.44 -22.82 25.93
N ARG A 39 -7.59 -22.50 25.34
CA ARG A 39 -8.73 -21.88 26.04
C ARG A 39 -9.64 -22.93 26.70
N SER A 40 -9.76 -24.10 26.09
CA SER A 40 -10.57 -25.19 26.62
C SER A 40 -10.03 -26.55 26.20
N TYR A 41 -10.26 -27.56 27.05
CA TYR A 41 -9.96 -28.96 26.79
C TYR A 41 -11.07 -29.83 27.39
N SER A 42 -11.57 -30.78 26.60
CA SER A 42 -12.51 -31.81 27.04
C SER A 42 -12.00 -33.20 26.65
N LEU A 43 -12.28 -34.20 27.48
CA LEU A 43 -12.01 -35.61 27.22
C LEU A 43 -13.26 -36.42 27.54
N LYS A 44 -13.81 -37.08 26.53
CA LYS A 44 -14.91 -38.03 26.65
C LYS A 44 -14.41 -39.43 26.29
N VAL A 45 -14.70 -40.39 27.16
CA VAL A 45 -14.29 -41.79 27.00
C VAL A 45 -15.51 -42.69 27.07
N GLU A 46 -15.62 -43.64 26.15
CA GLU A 46 -16.61 -44.71 26.18
C GLU A 46 -15.87 -46.07 26.21
N PRO A 47 -16.28 -47.04 27.06
CA PRO A 47 -17.50 -47.06 27.89
C PRO A 47 -17.54 -46.02 29.01
N ALA A 48 -18.75 -45.53 29.33
CA ALA A 48 -18.95 -44.47 30.31
C ALA A 48 -18.55 -44.89 31.74
N GLU A 49 -18.67 -46.18 32.07
CA GLU A 49 -18.18 -46.72 33.34
C GLU A 49 -16.68 -47.05 33.25
N HIS A 50 -15.86 -46.15 33.76
CA HIS A 50 -14.41 -46.31 33.88
C HIS A 50 -13.87 -45.49 35.06
N PHE A 51 -12.65 -45.82 35.50
CA PHE A 51 -11.88 -44.99 36.42
C PHE A 51 -10.85 -44.18 35.63
N ILE A 52 -10.76 -42.88 35.90
CA ILE A 52 -9.74 -41.99 35.35
C ILE A 52 -8.86 -41.43 36.45
N ASN A 53 -7.54 -41.54 36.29
CA ASN A 53 -6.55 -40.89 37.14
C ASN A 53 -5.62 -40.01 36.29
N TRP A 54 -5.59 -38.70 36.59
CA TRP A 54 -4.68 -37.77 35.94
C TRP A 54 -3.33 -37.75 36.66
N GLN A 55 -2.26 -37.88 35.90
CA GLN A 55 -0.89 -37.89 36.42
C GLN A 55 0.08 -37.22 35.43
N GLN A 56 1.31 -36.97 35.88
CA GLN A 56 2.42 -36.57 35.02
C GLN A 56 3.42 -37.73 34.92
N ASP A 57 4.05 -37.90 33.75
CA ASP A 57 5.19 -38.79 33.60
C ASP A 57 6.51 -38.12 34.03
N ALA A 58 7.61 -38.87 33.96
CA ALA A 58 8.95 -38.37 34.32
C ALA A 58 9.45 -37.22 33.43
N PHE A 59 8.77 -36.93 32.31
CA PHE A 59 9.11 -35.87 31.37
C PHE A 59 8.12 -34.70 31.46
N GLY A 60 7.15 -34.75 32.38
CA GLY A 60 6.16 -33.70 32.61
C GLY A 60 4.93 -33.75 31.69
N ASN A 61 4.73 -34.82 30.91
CA ASN A 61 3.56 -34.96 30.03
C ASN A 61 2.30 -35.31 30.83
N TYR A 62 1.15 -34.76 30.44
CA TYR A 62 -0.13 -35.12 31.04
C TYR A 62 -0.60 -36.50 30.57
N LEU A 63 -0.95 -37.36 31.53
CA LEU A 63 -1.45 -38.70 31.28
C LEU A 63 -2.83 -38.88 31.92
N ALA A 64 -3.83 -39.27 31.13
CA ALA A 64 -5.07 -39.84 31.65
C ALA A 64 -4.93 -41.37 31.69
N ARG A 65 -4.80 -41.93 32.89
CA ARG A 65 -4.76 -43.38 33.09
C ARG A 65 -6.18 -43.90 33.33
N LEU A 66 -6.64 -44.74 32.41
CA LEU A 66 -7.99 -45.29 32.36
C LEU A 66 -7.98 -46.75 32.79
N VAL A 67 -8.93 -47.16 33.63
CA VAL A 67 -9.15 -48.55 34.02
C VAL A 67 -10.63 -48.88 33.82
N PHE A 68 -10.91 -49.94 33.07
CA PHE A 68 -12.25 -50.36 32.71
C PHE A 68 -12.64 -51.60 33.54
N PRO A 69 -13.73 -51.53 34.34
CA PRO A 69 -14.17 -52.67 35.14
C PRO A 69 -14.91 -53.74 34.31
N GLU A 70 -15.55 -53.34 33.22
CA GLU A 70 -16.38 -54.22 32.39
C GLU A 70 -15.76 -54.50 31.01
N LYS A 71 -16.22 -55.58 30.38
CA LYS A 71 -15.85 -55.90 29.00
C LYS A 71 -16.59 -54.99 28.03
N ALA A 72 -15.89 -54.55 26.99
CA ALA A 72 -16.43 -53.61 26.02
C ALA A 72 -16.34 -54.16 24.59
N LYS A 73 -17.32 -53.81 23.76
CA LYS A 73 -17.23 -54.01 22.30
C LYS A 73 -16.63 -52.80 21.58
N THR A 74 -16.57 -51.66 22.25
CA THR A 74 -16.04 -50.41 21.70
C THR A 74 -15.20 -49.70 22.75
N LEU A 75 -14.12 -49.07 22.30
CA LEU A 75 -13.38 -48.07 23.07
C LEU A 75 -13.34 -46.78 22.24
N THR A 76 -13.97 -45.73 22.74
CA THR A 76 -13.97 -44.41 22.10
C THR A 76 -13.21 -43.43 22.99
N VAL A 77 -12.26 -42.70 22.39
CA VAL A 77 -11.57 -41.58 23.00
C VAL A 77 -11.83 -40.36 22.12
N GLU A 78 -12.56 -39.39 22.68
CA GLU A 78 -12.97 -38.17 21.99
C GLU A 78 -12.46 -36.95 22.78
N VAL A 79 -11.80 -36.03 22.09
CA VAL A 79 -11.13 -34.87 22.66
C VAL A 79 -11.55 -33.63 21.89
N ASP A 80 -11.99 -32.60 22.62
CA ASP A 80 -12.19 -31.26 22.08
C ASP A 80 -11.13 -30.31 22.64
N VAL A 81 -10.49 -29.55 21.76
CA VAL A 81 -9.54 -28.50 22.13
C VAL A 81 -9.97 -27.19 21.49
N ILE A 82 -10.12 -26.14 22.30
CA ILE A 82 -10.24 -24.77 21.78
C ILE A 82 -8.88 -24.11 21.91
N ALA A 83 -8.25 -23.85 20.77
CA ALA A 83 -6.93 -23.23 20.68
C ALA A 83 -7.03 -21.83 20.04
N GLU A 84 -6.21 -20.92 20.53
CA GLU A 84 -6.08 -19.58 19.95
C GLU A 84 -4.84 -19.52 19.07
N MET A 85 -5.06 -19.43 17.76
CA MET A 85 -4.01 -19.39 16.76
C MET A 85 -3.45 -17.97 16.67
N ILE A 86 -2.54 -17.64 17.60
CA ILE A 86 -1.72 -16.43 17.54
C ILE A 86 -0.46 -16.71 16.74
N THR A 87 -0.02 -15.77 15.90
CA THR A 87 1.20 -15.96 15.12
C THR A 87 2.43 -16.07 16.03
N ILE A 88 3.21 -17.13 15.84
CA ILE A 88 4.39 -17.41 16.67
C ILE A 88 5.65 -17.32 15.80
N ASN A 89 6.59 -16.43 16.17
CA ASN A 89 7.93 -16.45 15.58
C ASN A 89 8.72 -17.65 16.15
N PRO A 90 9.10 -18.64 15.31
CA PRO A 90 9.86 -19.79 15.77
C PRO A 90 11.32 -19.44 16.10
N PHE A 91 11.82 -18.26 15.72
CA PHE A 91 13.19 -17.78 15.96
C PHE A 91 13.29 -16.75 17.10
N ASP A 92 12.20 -16.52 17.85
CA ASP A 92 12.17 -15.55 18.95
C ASP A 92 12.77 -16.13 20.24
N PHE A 93 14.10 -16.26 20.25
CA PHE A 93 14.90 -16.71 21.38
C PHE A 93 16.32 -16.16 21.32
N PHE A 94 17.07 -16.31 22.41
CA PHE A 94 18.49 -15.95 22.48
C PHE A 94 19.32 -17.20 22.74
N LEU A 95 20.57 -17.22 22.25
CA LEU A 95 21.51 -18.30 22.53
C LEU A 95 22.56 -17.83 23.53
N GLU A 96 23.05 -18.74 24.35
CA GLU A 96 24.26 -18.51 25.15
C GLU A 96 25.48 -18.34 24.22
N ASP A 97 26.43 -17.50 24.60
CA ASP A 97 27.60 -17.16 23.76
C ASP A 97 28.38 -18.40 23.30
N TYR A 98 28.51 -19.42 24.15
CA TYR A 98 29.25 -20.65 23.83
C TYR A 98 28.49 -21.57 22.86
N ALA A 99 27.16 -21.44 22.77
CA ALA A 99 26.28 -22.24 21.91
C ALA A 99 25.85 -21.49 20.64
N PHE A 100 26.24 -20.23 20.49
CA PHE A 100 25.91 -19.41 19.32
C PHE A 100 26.41 -20.02 18.01
N TYR A 101 27.60 -20.64 18.04
CA TYR A 101 28.19 -21.35 16.89
C TYR A 101 28.20 -22.86 17.12
N TYR A 102 27.75 -23.62 16.13
CA TYR A 102 27.94 -25.07 16.07
C TYR A 102 29.31 -25.40 15.45
N PRO A 103 30.04 -26.43 15.93
CA PRO A 103 29.73 -27.29 17.08
C PRO A 103 30.04 -26.62 18.43
N PHE A 104 29.25 -26.95 19.45
CA PHE A 104 29.46 -26.57 20.85
C PHE A 104 29.33 -27.79 21.77
N GLU A 105 29.78 -27.65 23.01
CA GLU A 105 29.60 -28.66 24.07
C GLU A 105 28.70 -28.13 25.17
N TYR A 106 27.80 -28.97 25.70
CA TYR A 106 27.00 -28.63 26.87
C TYR A 106 27.87 -28.60 28.13
N GLU A 107 27.59 -27.64 29.01
CA GLU A 107 28.15 -27.61 30.36
C GLU A 107 27.93 -28.94 31.10
N PRO A 108 28.89 -29.41 31.93
CA PRO A 108 28.86 -30.78 32.49
C PRO A 108 27.57 -31.14 33.25
N ASP A 109 27.05 -30.23 34.07
CA ASP A 109 25.84 -30.46 34.85
C ASP A 109 24.60 -30.54 33.95
N LEU A 110 24.48 -29.60 33.00
CA LEU A 110 23.39 -29.60 32.02
C LEU A 110 23.45 -30.86 31.13
N ARG A 111 24.64 -31.29 30.71
CA ARG A 111 24.82 -32.52 29.94
C ARG A 111 24.32 -33.74 30.70
N LYS A 112 24.54 -33.79 32.02
CA LYS A 112 24.06 -34.86 32.89
C LYS A 112 22.53 -34.87 32.98
N GLU A 113 21.91 -33.69 33.08
CA GLU A 113 20.45 -33.54 33.07
C GLU A 113 19.83 -33.94 31.72
N LEU A 114 20.53 -33.65 30.62
CA LEU A 114 20.10 -33.97 29.26
C LEU A 114 20.46 -35.39 28.81
N ALA A 115 21.05 -36.23 29.66
CA ALA A 115 21.57 -37.55 29.29
C ALA A 115 20.56 -38.44 28.52
N PRO A 116 19.28 -38.56 28.92
CA PRO A 116 18.30 -39.36 28.16
C PRO A 116 18.07 -38.86 26.74
N TYR A 117 18.26 -37.56 26.50
CA TYR A 117 18.04 -36.91 25.22
C TYR A 117 19.27 -36.92 24.31
N LEU A 118 20.42 -37.36 24.83
CA LEU A 118 21.67 -37.54 24.10
C LEU A 118 21.92 -39.01 23.70
N GLU A 119 21.05 -39.93 24.16
CA GLU A 119 21.23 -41.37 23.94
C GLU A 119 21.02 -41.76 22.47
N VAL A 120 22.12 -42.14 21.81
CA VAL A 120 22.11 -42.72 20.46
C VAL A 120 21.69 -44.18 20.56
N THR A 121 20.55 -44.52 19.96
CA THR A 121 19.99 -45.88 20.00
C THR A 121 20.09 -46.60 18.65
N GLU A 122 20.35 -45.87 17.56
CA GLU A 122 20.49 -46.42 16.21
C GLU A 122 21.75 -45.88 15.52
N SER A 123 22.52 -46.76 14.87
CA SER A 123 23.83 -46.43 14.28
C SER A 123 24.15 -47.30 13.06
N GLY A 124 23.19 -47.42 12.14
CA GLY A 124 23.37 -48.22 10.93
C GLY A 124 24.25 -47.56 9.85
N PRO A 125 24.62 -48.32 8.79
CA PRO A 125 25.52 -47.83 7.73
C PRO A 125 24.98 -46.64 6.94
N LEU A 126 23.69 -46.63 6.56
CA LEU A 126 23.09 -45.53 5.79
C LEU A 126 23.00 -44.25 6.63
N LEU A 127 22.66 -44.37 7.91
CA LEU A 127 22.66 -43.23 8.82
C LEU A 127 24.08 -42.65 8.98
N THR A 128 25.09 -43.52 9.12
CA THR A 128 26.49 -43.09 9.22
C THR A 128 26.97 -42.40 7.95
N GLU A 129 26.60 -42.94 6.77
CA GLU A 129 26.88 -42.31 5.47
C GLU A 129 26.24 -40.93 5.38
N TRP A 130 24.95 -40.82 5.72
CA TRP A 130 24.22 -39.56 5.69
C TRP A 130 24.88 -38.50 6.59
N LEU A 131 25.27 -38.88 7.81
CA LEU A 131 25.97 -38.05 8.80
C LEU A 131 27.38 -37.61 8.36
N SER A 132 28.05 -38.40 7.52
CA SER A 132 29.38 -38.08 6.99
C SER A 132 29.35 -36.94 5.97
N ALA A 133 28.21 -36.76 5.29
CA ALA A 133 27.98 -35.70 4.33
C ALA A 133 27.44 -34.40 4.96
N VAL A 134 27.29 -34.33 6.28
CA VAL A 134 26.87 -33.10 6.98
C VAL A 134 28.09 -32.19 7.16
N ASP A 135 28.01 -30.95 6.66
CA ASP A 135 29.04 -29.94 6.89
C ASP A 135 29.03 -29.49 8.36
N ARG A 136 30.16 -29.69 9.06
CA ARG A 136 30.35 -29.34 10.47
C ARG A 136 31.27 -28.14 10.65
N THR A 137 31.52 -27.38 9.58
CA THR A 137 32.28 -26.14 9.63
C THR A 137 31.60 -25.16 10.59
N LYS A 138 32.41 -24.45 11.38
CA LYS A 138 31.90 -23.54 12.40
C LYS A 138 30.99 -22.48 11.77
N ARG A 139 29.72 -22.45 12.19
CA ARG A 139 28.69 -21.51 11.71
C ARG A 139 27.64 -21.31 12.78
N GLU A 140 26.76 -20.33 12.62
CA GLU A 140 25.71 -20.07 13.60
C GLU A 140 24.79 -21.28 13.74
N THR A 141 24.49 -21.65 14.98
CA THR A 141 23.72 -22.86 15.31
C THR A 141 22.33 -22.83 14.68
N VAL A 142 21.66 -21.68 14.64
CA VAL A 142 20.32 -21.56 14.06
C VAL A 142 20.33 -21.91 12.57
N TYR A 143 21.22 -21.30 11.77
CA TYR A 143 21.33 -21.61 10.35
C TYR A 143 21.75 -23.06 10.11
N PHE A 144 22.60 -23.64 10.98
CA PHE A 144 22.93 -25.05 10.89
C PHE A 144 21.69 -25.95 11.05
N LEU A 145 20.82 -25.66 12.03
CA LEU A 145 19.58 -26.40 12.24
C LEU A 145 18.59 -26.23 11.09
N VAL A 146 18.47 -25.03 10.51
CA VAL A 146 17.63 -24.77 9.33
C VAL A 146 18.08 -25.63 8.15
N ASP A 147 19.36 -25.58 7.79
CA ASP A 147 19.90 -26.35 6.66
C ASP A 147 19.75 -27.86 6.88
N LEU A 148 20.00 -28.33 8.10
CA LEU A 148 19.88 -29.76 8.45
C LEU A 148 18.44 -30.25 8.28
N ASN A 149 17.46 -29.47 8.75
CA ASN A 149 16.04 -29.80 8.66
C ASN A 149 15.55 -29.79 7.20
N GLN A 150 15.92 -28.76 6.44
CA GLN A 150 15.56 -28.64 5.02
C GLN A 150 16.16 -29.76 4.18
N ARG A 151 17.43 -30.10 4.41
CA ARG A 151 18.07 -31.22 3.71
C ARG A 151 17.34 -32.53 3.97
N LEU A 152 17.02 -32.84 5.24
CA LEU A 152 16.32 -34.07 5.55
C LEU A 152 14.93 -34.13 4.89
N GLN A 153 14.22 -33.00 4.85
CA GLN A 153 12.95 -32.88 4.14
C GLN A 153 13.08 -33.15 2.64
N GLN A 154 14.15 -32.67 2.01
CA GLN A 154 14.43 -32.92 0.59
C GLN A 154 14.83 -34.38 0.30
N ASP A 155 15.45 -35.05 1.27
CA ASP A 155 15.96 -36.42 1.12
C ASP A 155 14.88 -37.50 1.31
N ILE A 156 13.79 -37.22 2.05
CA ILE A 156 12.76 -38.19 2.44
C ILE A 156 11.37 -37.78 1.92
N ASN A 157 10.79 -38.59 1.04
CA ASN A 157 9.42 -38.38 0.58
C ASN A 157 8.39 -38.70 1.68
N TYR A 158 7.31 -37.93 1.75
CA TYR A 158 6.25 -38.10 2.73
C TYR A 158 5.16 -39.10 2.26
N VAL A 159 4.70 -39.98 3.16
CA VAL A 159 3.56 -40.87 2.93
C VAL A 159 2.74 -41.10 4.21
N ILE A 160 1.43 -41.27 4.08
CA ILE A 160 0.54 -41.66 5.17
C ILE A 160 0.60 -43.18 5.38
N ARG A 161 0.77 -43.62 6.63
CA ARG A 161 0.99 -45.04 6.97
C ARG A 161 0.11 -45.49 8.11
N MET A 162 -0.58 -46.62 7.89
CA MET A 162 -1.44 -47.26 8.89
C MET A 162 -0.72 -48.36 9.67
N GLU A 163 0.50 -48.77 9.28
CA GLU A 163 1.23 -49.80 10.02
C GLU A 163 1.57 -49.33 11.45
N VAL A 164 1.70 -50.27 12.38
CA VAL A 164 2.01 -49.95 13.78
C VAL A 164 3.52 -49.71 13.95
N GLY A 165 3.88 -48.72 14.76
CA GLY A 165 5.27 -48.43 15.14
C GLY A 165 5.95 -47.40 14.24
N VAL A 166 7.22 -47.13 14.54
CA VAL A 166 8.07 -46.17 13.83
C VAL A 166 9.14 -46.96 13.06
N GLN A 167 9.43 -46.55 11.83
CA GLN A 167 10.55 -47.10 11.06
C GLN A 167 11.89 -46.86 11.75
N THR A 168 12.81 -47.80 11.56
CA THR A 168 14.21 -47.56 11.92
C THR A 168 14.81 -46.55 10.96
N CYS A 169 15.86 -45.85 11.39
CA CYS A 169 16.60 -44.89 10.56
C CYS A 169 17.09 -45.53 9.26
N GLU A 170 17.56 -46.78 9.32
CA GLU A 170 17.98 -47.56 8.14
C GLU A 170 16.83 -47.82 7.18
N GLU A 171 15.64 -48.17 7.68
CA GLU A 171 14.48 -48.39 6.81
C GLU A 171 14.06 -47.09 6.12
N THR A 172 13.94 -45.99 6.88
CA THR A 172 13.56 -44.68 6.36
C THR A 172 14.54 -44.20 5.28
N LEU A 173 15.84 -44.29 5.53
CA LEU A 173 16.89 -43.88 4.58
C LEU A 173 16.98 -44.81 3.37
N SER A 174 16.80 -46.12 3.55
CA SER A 174 16.81 -47.09 2.46
C SER A 174 15.64 -46.87 1.50
N ARG A 175 14.44 -46.59 2.04
CA ARG A 175 13.24 -46.36 1.25
C ARG A 175 13.13 -44.93 0.70
N ARG A 176 13.80 -43.96 1.34
CA ARG A 176 13.62 -42.51 1.12
C ARG A 176 12.15 -42.10 1.16
N LEU A 177 11.41 -42.74 2.06
CA LEU A 177 9.96 -42.65 2.16
C LEU A 177 9.53 -42.95 3.59
N GLY A 178 8.81 -42.03 4.23
CA GLY A 178 8.35 -42.17 5.62
C GLY A 178 7.13 -41.31 5.96
N SER A 179 6.47 -41.66 7.06
CA SER A 179 5.43 -40.81 7.69
C SER A 179 6.06 -39.80 8.66
N CYS A 180 5.28 -38.85 9.18
CA CYS A 180 5.79 -37.81 10.10
C CYS A 180 6.57 -38.37 11.29
N ARG A 181 6.07 -39.44 11.92
CA ARG A 181 6.76 -40.13 13.03
C ARG A 181 8.08 -40.78 12.62
N ASP A 182 8.20 -41.25 11.37
CA ASP A 182 9.42 -41.92 10.88
C ASP A 182 10.53 -40.89 10.67
N THR A 183 10.21 -39.79 9.98
CA THR A 183 11.17 -38.72 9.69
C THR A 183 11.54 -37.93 10.95
N ALA A 184 10.59 -37.71 11.87
CA ALA A 184 10.86 -37.08 13.17
C ALA A 184 11.85 -37.90 14.01
N TRP A 185 11.68 -39.23 14.06
CA TRP A 185 12.61 -40.09 14.80
C TRP A 185 14.00 -40.15 14.17
N LEU A 186 14.06 -40.19 12.84
CA LEU A 186 15.33 -40.08 12.10
C LEU A 186 16.05 -38.77 12.44
N LEU A 187 15.35 -37.63 12.47
CA LEU A 187 15.94 -36.35 12.85
C LEU A 187 16.44 -36.36 14.30
N VAL A 188 15.70 -36.94 15.25
CA VAL A 188 16.14 -37.08 16.64
C VAL A 188 17.46 -37.84 16.73
N GLN A 189 17.59 -38.98 16.03
CA GLN A 189 18.84 -39.75 16.03
C GLN A 189 19.99 -38.99 15.36
N ILE A 190 19.73 -38.31 14.23
CA ILE A 190 20.71 -37.45 13.55
C ILE A 190 21.27 -36.39 14.51
N LEU A 191 20.40 -35.65 15.20
CA LEU A 191 20.80 -34.60 16.15
C LEU A 191 21.65 -35.16 17.30
N ARG A 192 21.28 -36.32 17.83
CA ARG A 192 22.05 -36.99 18.90
C ARG A 192 23.44 -37.41 18.45
N HIS A 193 23.59 -37.93 17.23
CA HIS A 193 24.89 -38.23 16.62
C HIS A 193 25.75 -36.98 16.41
N LEU A 194 25.11 -35.82 16.21
CA LEU A 194 25.77 -34.52 16.08
C LEU A 194 26.09 -33.87 17.42
N GLY A 195 25.83 -34.55 18.53
CA GLY A 195 26.11 -34.08 19.90
C GLY A 195 25.05 -33.17 20.48
N LEU A 196 23.87 -33.07 19.86
CA LEU A 196 22.77 -32.20 20.28
C LEU A 196 21.67 -33.03 20.97
N ALA A 197 21.23 -32.58 22.15
CA ALA A 197 20.16 -33.23 22.89
C ALA A 197 18.83 -33.05 22.15
N ALA A 198 18.17 -34.15 21.81
CA ALA A 198 16.93 -34.13 21.02
C ALA A 198 15.85 -35.06 21.59
N ARG A 199 14.58 -34.66 21.42
CA ARG A 199 13.40 -35.41 21.87
C ARG A 199 12.35 -35.55 20.77
N PHE A 200 11.58 -36.62 20.85
CA PHE A 200 10.45 -36.89 19.96
C PHE A 200 9.19 -36.23 20.53
N VAL A 201 8.46 -35.54 19.67
CA VAL A 201 7.21 -34.86 20.04
C VAL A 201 6.05 -35.47 19.27
N SER A 202 4.96 -35.77 19.98
CA SER A 202 3.68 -36.11 19.39
C SER A 202 2.66 -35.03 19.76
N GLY A 203 1.93 -34.54 18.77
CA GLY A 203 0.91 -33.53 19.01
C GLY A 203 -0.09 -33.35 17.88
N TYR A 204 -0.81 -32.23 17.89
CA TYR A 204 -1.61 -31.82 16.74
C TYR A 204 -0.80 -30.90 15.83
N LEU A 205 -0.99 -31.05 14.51
CA LEU A 205 -0.65 -30.04 13.53
C LEU A 205 -1.95 -29.43 13.02
N VAL A 206 -2.09 -28.12 13.21
CA VAL A 206 -3.16 -27.31 12.62
C VAL A 206 -2.57 -26.50 11.48
N GLN A 207 -3.15 -26.62 10.28
CA GLN A 207 -2.82 -25.75 9.16
C GLN A 207 -4.11 -25.13 8.63
N LEU A 208 -4.15 -23.80 8.66
CA LEU A 208 -5.27 -23.03 8.16
C LEU A 208 -4.99 -22.61 6.71
N THR A 209 -6.03 -22.60 5.89
CA THR A 209 -5.95 -22.05 4.54
C THR A 209 -5.65 -20.56 4.62
N ALA A 210 -4.62 -20.14 3.88
CA ALA A 210 -4.23 -18.74 3.77
C ALA A 210 -5.33 -17.92 3.08
N ASP A 211 -5.55 -16.70 3.57
CA ASP A 211 -6.56 -15.79 3.00
C ASP A 211 -6.19 -15.36 1.56
N VAL A 212 -4.89 -15.24 1.28
CA VAL A 212 -4.34 -14.82 -0.02
C VAL A 212 -3.34 -15.86 -0.49
N LYS A 213 -3.47 -16.30 -1.75
CA LYS A 213 -2.53 -17.24 -2.37
C LYS A 213 -1.17 -16.55 -2.59
N SER A 214 -0.09 -17.28 -2.31
CA SER A 214 1.26 -16.76 -2.52
C SER A 214 1.53 -16.50 -3.99
N LEU A 215 2.28 -15.44 -4.30
CA LEU A 215 2.84 -15.23 -5.63
C LEU A 215 3.98 -16.21 -5.91
N ASP A 216 4.80 -16.52 -4.89
CA ASP A 216 5.93 -17.43 -4.98
C ASP A 216 5.82 -18.54 -3.91
N GLY A 217 6.02 -19.79 -4.33
CA GLY A 217 5.98 -20.94 -3.43
C GLY A 217 4.58 -21.52 -3.15
N PRO A 218 4.48 -22.54 -2.29
CA PRO A 218 3.23 -23.24 -2.01
C PRO A 218 2.28 -22.37 -1.16
N SER A 219 1.00 -22.30 -1.54
CA SER A 219 -0.03 -21.47 -0.86
C SER A 219 -0.62 -22.11 0.41
N GLY A 220 0.07 -23.08 1.02
CA GLY A 220 -0.47 -23.88 2.12
C GLY A 220 -1.59 -24.85 1.66
N PRO A 221 -2.43 -25.35 2.58
CA PRO A 221 -3.49 -26.29 2.24
C PRO A 221 -4.72 -25.62 1.60
N GLU A 222 -5.39 -26.33 0.68
CA GLU A 222 -6.62 -25.87 0.02
C GLU A 222 -7.83 -25.75 0.97
N ALA A 223 -7.79 -26.46 2.10
CA ALA A 223 -8.80 -26.38 3.16
C ALA A 223 -8.12 -26.43 4.53
N ASP A 224 -8.77 -25.87 5.55
CA ASP A 224 -8.34 -26.02 6.93
C ASP A 224 -8.29 -27.50 7.28
N PHE A 225 -7.19 -27.94 7.88
CA PHE A 225 -7.09 -29.31 8.34
C PHE A 225 -6.30 -29.40 9.64
N THR A 226 -6.58 -30.48 10.36
CA THR A 226 -5.83 -30.86 11.55
C THR A 226 -5.57 -32.35 11.52
N ASP A 227 -4.38 -32.76 11.95
CA ASP A 227 -4.07 -34.17 12.15
C ASP A 227 -3.17 -34.38 13.37
N LEU A 228 -3.12 -35.62 13.86
CA LEU A 228 -2.05 -36.04 14.73
C LEU A 228 -0.73 -36.02 13.96
N HIS A 229 0.25 -35.34 14.52
CA HIS A 229 1.55 -35.13 13.90
C HIS A 229 2.69 -35.44 14.86
N ALA A 230 3.88 -35.61 14.29
CA ALA A 230 5.09 -35.82 15.05
C ALA A 230 6.25 -35.01 14.45
N TRP A 231 7.07 -34.45 15.33
CA TRP A 231 8.25 -33.67 14.98
C TRP A 231 9.36 -33.88 16.01
N ALA A 232 10.53 -33.27 15.79
CA ALA A 232 11.67 -33.34 16.69
C ALA A 232 11.84 -32.02 17.43
N GLU A 233 12.28 -32.06 18.68
CA GLU A 233 12.75 -30.88 19.39
C GLU A 233 14.21 -31.03 19.78
N VAL A 234 15.00 -29.96 19.63
CA VAL A 234 16.42 -29.90 20.01
C VAL A 234 16.61 -28.90 21.15
N TYR A 235 17.42 -29.25 22.15
CA TYR A 235 17.74 -28.34 23.25
C TYR A 235 19.00 -27.53 22.93
N VAL A 236 18.88 -26.21 22.84
CA VAL A 236 20.02 -25.30 22.64
C VAL A 236 20.11 -24.34 23.83
N PRO A 237 21.27 -24.21 24.51
CA PRO A 237 21.43 -23.31 25.65
C PRO A 237 21.03 -21.86 25.31
N GLY A 238 20.26 -21.24 26.21
CA GLY A 238 19.63 -19.93 26.00
C GLY A 238 18.22 -20.04 25.40
N ALA A 239 18.06 -20.83 24.32
CA ALA A 239 16.77 -20.97 23.64
C ALA A 239 15.84 -21.99 24.30
N GLY A 240 16.39 -23.02 24.95
CA GLY A 240 15.64 -24.16 25.43
C GLY A 240 15.30 -25.14 24.29
N TRP A 241 14.11 -25.74 24.33
CA TRP A 241 13.64 -26.70 23.32
C TRP A 241 13.09 -25.99 22.08
N ILE A 242 13.72 -26.23 20.93
CA ILE A 242 13.34 -25.68 19.62
C ILE A 242 12.71 -26.79 18.78
N GLY A 243 11.50 -26.57 18.26
CA GLY A 243 10.79 -27.52 17.41
C GLY A 243 11.22 -27.45 15.94
N LEU A 244 11.49 -28.62 15.36
CA LEU A 244 11.93 -28.85 13.98
C LEU A 244 11.01 -29.88 13.34
N ASP A 245 10.31 -29.48 12.29
CA ASP A 245 9.45 -30.39 11.52
C ASP A 245 10.14 -30.81 10.23
N PRO A 246 10.70 -32.04 10.17
CA PRO A 246 11.43 -32.50 9.00
C PRO A 246 10.51 -32.94 7.85
N THR A 247 9.18 -32.91 8.04
CA THR A 247 8.24 -33.18 6.92
C THR A 247 8.00 -31.93 6.09
N SER A 248 7.98 -30.76 6.72
CA SER A 248 7.83 -29.45 6.06
C SER A 248 9.17 -28.76 5.80
N GLY A 249 10.23 -29.13 6.53
CA GLY A 249 11.52 -28.46 6.47
C GLY A 249 11.54 -27.12 7.23
N LEU A 250 10.49 -26.85 8.01
CA LEU A 250 10.28 -25.61 8.76
C LEU A 250 10.45 -25.85 10.27
N PHE A 251 10.65 -24.76 11.02
CA PHE A 251 10.57 -24.81 12.47
C PHE A 251 9.10 -24.86 12.91
N ALA A 252 8.85 -25.42 14.09
CA ALA A 252 7.50 -25.54 14.65
C ALA A 252 6.91 -24.16 14.98
N GLY A 253 5.75 -23.85 14.42
CA GLY A 253 5.01 -22.60 14.61
C GLY A 253 3.78 -22.77 15.49
N GLU A 254 2.81 -21.86 15.38
CA GLU A 254 1.55 -21.86 16.15
C GLU A 254 0.66 -23.07 15.88
N GLY A 255 0.77 -23.65 14.69
CA GLY A 255 0.07 -24.87 14.29
C GLY A 255 0.53 -26.13 15.04
N HIS A 256 1.72 -26.12 15.63
CA HIS A 256 2.31 -27.28 16.30
C HIS A 256 1.95 -27.28 17.78
N ILE A 257 0.91 -28.02 18.15
CA ILE A 257 0.41 -28.12 19.53
C ILE A 257 0.96 -29.40 20.17
N PRO A 258 2.05 -29.33 20.97
CA PRO A 258 2.63 -30.51 21.61
C PRO A 258 1.66 -31.12 22.62
N LEU A 259 1.51 -32.44 22.59
CA LEU A 259 0.71 -33.19 23.57
C LEU A 259 1.64 -34.01 24.50
N ALA A 260 2.62 -34.71 23.91
CA ALA A 260 3.64 -35.44 24.67
C ALA A 260 5.03 -35.33 24.02
N CYS A 261 6.03 -34.96 24.83
CA CYS A 261 7.43 -34.86 24.43
C CYS A 261 8.26 -35.86 25.24
N SER A 262 9.04 -36.72 24.58
CA SER A 262 9.84 -37.72 25.30
C SER A 262 11.11 -38.12 24.54
N PRO A 263 12.13 -38.69 25.22
CA PRO A 263 13.32 -39.17 24.55
C PRO A 263 13.08 -40.36 23.59
N ALA A 264 11.96 -41.07 23.68
CA ALA A 264 11.69 -42.27 22.89
C ALA A 264 10.24 -42.29 22.37
N PRO A 265 9.97 -42.61 21.08
CA PRO A 265 8.64 -42.49 20.48
C PRO A 265 7.55 -43.28 21.21
N ARG A 266 7.91 -44.43 21.79
CA ARG A 266 6.96 -45.29 22.55
C ARG A 266 6.34 -44.57 23.74
N SER A 267 7.08 -43.67 24.39
CA SER A 267 6.60 -42.91 25.55
C SER A 267 5.73 -41.72 25.16
N ALA A 268 5.76 -41.30 23.89
CA ALA A 268 4.92 -40.25 23.32
C ALA A 268 3.71 -40.77 22.54
N ALA A 269 3.45 -42.09 22.54
CA ALA A 269 2.30 -42.65 21.82
C ALA A 269 0.97 -42.05 22.35
N PRO A 270 0.08 -41.55 21.47
CA PRO A 270 -1.16 -40.86 21.87
C PRO A 270 -2.07 -41.69 22.78
N ILE A 271 -2.21 -42.99 22.47
CA ILE A 271 -2.94 -43.97 23.27
C ILE A 271 -2.06 -45.21 23.42
N THR A 272 -1.91 -45.70 24.65
CA THR A 272 -1.20 -46.96 24.93
C THR A 272 -2.06 -47.83 25.84
N GLY A 273 -2.20 -49.10 25.50
CA GLY A 273 -2.94 -50.06 26.30
C GLY A 273 -2.86 -51.45 25.70
N ALA A 274 -3.55 -52.39 26.31
CA ALA A 274 -3.67 -53.75 25.81
C ALA A 274 -5.12 -54.22 25.92
N THR A 275 -5.50 -55.12 25.04
CA THR A 275 -6.80 -55.78 25.03
C THR A 275 -6.60 -57.30 24.97
N ASP A 276 -7.66 -58.07 25.20
CA ASP A 276 -7.65 -59.47 24.80
C ASP A 276 -7.39 -59.58 23.28
N LYS A 277 -6.79 -60.69 22.83
CA LYS A 277 -6.61 -60.95 21.39
C LYS A 277 -7.97 -60.93 20.67
N CYS A 278 -8.17 -59.99 19.75
CA CYS A 278 -9.40 -59.77 19.00
C CYS A 278 -9.08 -59.15 17.63
N GLU A 279 -10.07 -59.21 16.73
CA GLU A 279 -10.06 -58.40 15.52
C GLU A 279 -10.60 -57.00 15.87
N VAL A 280 -9.94 -55.96 15.35
CA VAL A 280 -10.28 -54.56 15.65
C VAL A 280 -10.42 -53.76 14.37
N GLU A 281 -11.54 -53.04 14.25
CA GLU A 281 -11.69 -51.97 13.27
C GLU A 281 -11.41 -50.64 13.94
N LEU A 282 -10.47 -49.87 13.35
CA LEU A 282 -10.10 -48.54 13.82
C LEU A 282 -10.83 -47.49 13.00
N TYR A 283 -11.61 -46.66 13.68
CA TYR A 283 -12.22 -45.45 13.12
C TYR A 283 -11.51 -44.24 13.72
N PHE A 284 -11.10 -43.32 12.86
CA PHE A 284 -10.35 -42.14 13.24
C PHE A 284 -10.94 -40.94 12.49
N HIS A 285 -11.22 -39.88 13.24
CA HIS A 285 -11.78 -38.63 12.73
C HIS A 285 -11.07 -37.47 13.42
N ASN A 286 -10.61 -36.52 12.63
CA ASN A 286 -10.05 -35.26 13.09
C ASN A 286 -10.71 -34.15 12.29
N GLU A 287 -11.32 -33.20 12.99
CA GLU A 287 -12.00 -32.07 12.38
C GLU A 287 -11.55 -30.78 13.05
N ILE A 288 -11.43 -29.74 12.24
CA ILE A 288 -11.14 -28.40 12.68
C ILE A 288 -12.26 -27.47 12.23
N THR A 289 -12.66 -26.58 13.11
CA THR A 289 -13.63 -25.53 12.79
C THR A 289 -13.14 -24.21 13.35
N ARG A 290 -13.14 -23.16 12.53
CA ARG A 290 -12.93 -21.79 13.00
C ARG A 290 -14.21 -21.32 13.69
N ILE A 291 -14.15 -21.09 15.00
CA ILE A 291 -15.33 -20.73 15.81
C ILE A 291 -15.46 -19.22 16.02
N HIS A 292 -14.35 -18.49 15.90
CA HIS A 292 -14.31 -17.03 15.93
C HIS A 292 -13.10 -16.54 15.13
N GLU A 293 -13.32 -15.49 14.35
CA GLU A 293 -12.27 -14.80 13.60
C GLU A 293 -12.42 -13.30 13.82
N ASP A 294 -11.35 -12.67 14.28
CA ASP A 294 -11.29 -11.21 14.27
C ASP A 294 -11.24 -10.71 12.81
N PRO A 295 -11.87 -9.55 12.49
CA PRO A 295 -11.78 -8.93 11.17
C PRO A 295 -10.33 -8.67 10.78
N ARG A 296 -9.91 -9.15 9.60
CA ARG A 296 -8.54 -9.04 9.10
C ARG A 296 -8.50 -8.33 7.77
N VAL A 297 -7.43 -7.56 7.54
CA VAL A 297 -7.22 -6.83 6.27
C VAL A 297 -7.09 -7.73 5.05
N THR A 298 -6.61 -8.96 5.23
CA THR A 298 -6.46 -9.97 4.16
C THR A 298 -7.79 -10.58 3.72
N LYS A 299 -8.79 -10.61 4.61
CA LYS A 299 -10.15 -11.10 4.33
C LYS A 299 -11.16 -10.22 5.10
N PRO A 300 -11.42 -8.99 4.63
CA PRO A 300 -12.13 -7.99 5.43
C PRO A 300 -13.61 -8.29 5.62
N TYR A 301 -14.23 -9.05 4.70
CA TYR A 301 -15.68 -9.28 4.70
C TYR A 301 -16.01 -10.74 4.43
N THR A 302 -17.04 -11.22 5.11
CA THR A 302 -17.78 -12.44 4.74
C THR A 302 -18.50 -12.26 3.40
N ASP A 303 -18.91 -13.36 2.77
CA ASP A 303 -19.63 -13.30 1.50
C ASP A 303 -21.01 -12.63 1.66
N GLU A 304 -21.67 -12.83 2.80
CA GLU A 304 -22.93 -12.16 3.14
C GLU A 304 -22.77 -10.65 3.31
N GLN A 305 -21.72 -10.22 4.04
CA GLN A 305 -21.42 -8.79 4.19
C GLN A 305 -21.11 -8.15 2.82
N TRP A 306 -20.30 -8.81 1.99
CA TRP A 306 -19.96 -8.31 0.67
C TRP A 306 -21.19 -8.20 -0.24
N ALA A 307 -22.06 -9.21 -0.26
CA ALA A 307 -23.31 -9.16 -1.02
C ALA A 307 -24.23 -8.00 -0.58
N ALA A 308 -24.27 -7.70 0.72
CA ALA A 308 -25.04 -6.56 1.24
C ALA A 308 -24.44 -5.21 0.82
N ILE A 309 -23.10 -5.09 0.83
CA ILE A 309 -22.39 -3.91 0.33
C ILE A 309 -22.68 -3.70 -1.17
N GLU A 310 -22.61 -4.76 -1.98
CA GLU A 310 -22.93 -4.68 -3.41
C GLU A 310 -24.37 -4.26 -3.66
N SER A 311 -25.33 -4.85 -2.95
CA SER A 311 -26.74 -4.48 -3.04
C SER A 311 -26.97 -3.01 -2.71
N LEU A 312 -26.28 -2.47 -1.69
CA LEU A 312 -26.38 -1.05 -1.36
C LEU A 312 -25.75 -0.17 -2.45
N GLY A 313 -24.62 -0.59 -3.01
CA GLY A 313 -23.98 0.06 -4.15
C GLY A 313 -24.94 0.24 -5.33
N HIS A 314 -25.67 -0.83 -5.70
CA HIS A 314 -26.68 -0.77 -6.76
C HIS A 314 -27.88 0.12 -6.41
N GLN A 315 -28.33 0.10 -5.15
CA GLN A 315 -29.41 0.98 -4.68
C GLN A 315 -29.01 2.46 -4.81
N VAL A 316 -27.82 2.84 -4.34
CA VAL A 316 -27.30 4.21 -4.41
C VAL A 316 -27.12 4.65 -5.86
N ASP A 317 -26.63 3.77 -6.74
CA ASP A 317 -26.53 4.04 -8.17
C ASP A 317 -27.87 4.33 -8.84
N ALA A 318 -28.91 3.55 -8.49
CA ALA A 318 -30.26 3.79 -8.99
C ALA A 318 -30.79 5.16 -8.52
N GLU A 319 -30.51 5.56 -7.28
CA GLU A 319 -30.91 6.86 -6.75
C GLU A 319 -30.16 8.02 -7.39
N LEU A 320 -28.83 7.91 -7.59
CA LEU A 320 -28.03 8.93 -8.27
C LEU A 320 -28.51 9.16 -9.71
N LYS A 321 -28.89 8.09 -10.42
CA LYS A 321 -29.48 8.17 -11.76
C LYS A 321 -30.86 8.81 -11.73
N ALA A 322 -31.73 8.41 -10.80
CA ALA A 322 -33.09 8.95 -10.68
C ALA A 322 -33.11 10.45 -10.36
N ASN A 323 -32.09 10.96 -9.67
CA ASN A 323 -31.98 12.37 -9.27
C ASN A 323 -31.04 13.21 -10.15
N ASP A 324 -30.60 12.67 -11.29
CA ASP A 324 -29.73 13.36 -12.27
C ASP A 324 -28.43 13.96 -11.68
N VAL A 325 -27.79 13.24 -10.75
CA VAL A 325 -26.57 13.72 -10.06
C VAL A 325 -25.37 13.74 -11.01
N ARG A 326 -25.31 12.79 -11.96
CA ARG A 326 -24.19 12.62 -12.91
C ARG A 326 -22.82 12.51 -12.23
N LEU A 327 -22.76 11.82 -11.09
CA LEU A 327 -21.53 11.64 -10.32
C LEU A 327 -20.58 10.66 -11.02
N THR A 328 -19.32 11.06 -11.17
CA THR A 328 -18.19 10.17 -11.48
C THR A 328 -17.21 10.13 -10.32
N MET A 329 -16.55 8.99 -10.14
CA MET A 329 -15.54 8.79 -9.11
C MET A 329 -14.28 8.20 -9.74
N GLY A 330 -13.14 8.86 -9.53
CA GLY A 330 -11.82 8.34 -9.86
C GLY A 330 -10.95 8.23 -8.60
N GLY A 331 -9.70 7.87 -8.78
CA GLY A 331 -8.76 7.80 -7.67
C GLY A 331 -7.30 7.85 -8.08
N GLU A 332 -6.45 8.10 -7.10
CA GLU A 332 -4.99 8.10 -7.20
C GLU A 332 -4.39 7.07 -6.21
N PRO A 333 -4.73 5.76 -6.31
CA PRO A 333 -4.14 4.72 -5.45
C PRO A 333 -2.63 4.61 -5.64
N THR A 334 -1.94 4.28 -4.55
CA THR A 334 -0.49 4.16 -4.51
C THR A 334 -0.03 2.75 -4.20
N PHE A 335 1.15 2.39 -4.71
CA PHE A 335 1.71 1.04 -4.60
C PHE A 335 3.21 1.07 -4.34
N VAL A 336 3.73 0.02 -3.70
CA VAL A 336 5.15 -0.21 -3.42
C VAL A 336 5.59 -1.60 -3.85
N SER A 337 6.89 -1.82 -4.04
CA SER A 337 7.42 -3.16 -4.35
C SER A 337 7.12 -4.15 -3.22
N ILE A 338 6.71 -5.37 -3.59
CA ILE A 338 6.59 -6.50 -2.64
C ILE A 338 7.98 -7.09 -2.33
N ASP A 339 8.93 -6.99 -3.26
CA ASP A 339 10.24 -7.63 -3.17
C ASP A 339 11.28 -6.84 -2.37
N ASP A 340 11.13 -5.51 -2.37
CA ASP A 340 12.07 -4.59 -1.72
C ASP A 340 11.31 -3.38 -1.19
N MET A 341 10.60 -3.56 -0.08
CA MET A 341 9.89 -2.44 0.58
C MET A 341 10.84 -1.42 1.21
N ASP A 342 12.10 -1.80 1.44
CA ASP A 342 13.09 -1.05 2.20
C ASP A 342 13.99 -0.17 1.30
N GLY A 343 14.04 -0.49 0.01
CA GLY A 343 14.78 0.25 -0.99
C GLY A 343 14.49 1.76 -0.95
N ALA A 344 15.53 2.57 -1.21
CA ALA A 344 15.41 4.02 -1.14
C ALA A 344 14.28 4.57 -2.05
N GLU A 345 14.05 3.96 -3.22
CA GLU A 345 12.97 4.32 -4.16
C GLU A 345 11.56 4.05 -3.62
N TRP A 346 11.44 3.22 -2.58
CA TRP A 346 10.19 2.86 -1.92
C TRP A 346 10.02 3.53 -0.55
N ASN A 347 11.01 4.30 -0.08
CA ASN A 347 10.89 5.06 1.18
C ASN A 347 11.00 6.58 1.01
N ILE A 348 11.99 7.06 0.25
CA ILE A 348 12.31 8.49 0.20
C ILE A 348 12.51 9.03 -1.23
N ALA A 349 13.05 8.22 -2.12
CA ALA A 349 13.39 8.65 -3.47
C ALA A 349 12.17 8.53 -4.39
N ALA A 350 12.02 9.50 -5.29
CA ALA A 350 10.96 9.46 -6.29
C ALA A 350 11.27 8.45 -7.40
N LEU A 351 12.53 8.36 -7.81
CA LEU A 351 13.01 7.50 -8.88
C LEU A 351 13.93 6.41 -8.33
N GLY A 352 14.07 5.33 -9.09
CA GLY A 352 15.04 4.29 -8.81
C GLY A 352 15.10 3.26 -9.95
N PRO A 353 15.96 2.24 -9.79
CA PRO A 353 16.27 1.29 -10.85
C PRO A 353 15.10 0.37 -11.21
N THR A 354 14.21 0.05 -10.27
CA THR A 354 13.13 -0.92 -10.49
C THR A 354 11.78 -0.28 -10.74
N LYS A 355 11.53 0.93 -10.18
CA LYS A 355 10.21 1.57 -10.20
C LYS A 355 9.63 1.74 -11.61
N LYS A 356 10.43 2.14 -12.59
CA LYS A 356 9.97 2.30 -13.98
C LYS A 356 9.59 0.96 -14.62
N ILE A 357 10.37 -0.09 -14.34
CA ILE A 357 10.14 -1.44 -14.90
C ILE A 357 8.81 -2.00 -14.37
N LEU A 358 8.58 -1.92 -13.06
CA LEU A 358 7.32 -2.37 -12.45
C LEU A 358 6.12 -1.53 -12.92
N ALA A 359 6.31 -0.21 -13.08
CA ALA A 359 5.28 0.68 -13.60
C ALA A 359 4.91 0.38 -15.07
N GLU A 360 5.89 0.04 -15.92
CA GLU A 360 5.66 -0.36 -17.31
C GLU A 360 4.91 -1.69 -17.40
N ASP A 361 5.30 -2.71 -16.59
CA ASP A 361 4.57 -3.98 -16.54
C ASP A 361 3.12 -3.78 -16.09
N LEU A 362 2.90 -3.01 -15.02
CA LEU A 362 1.57 -2.65 -14.55
C LEU A 362 0.78 -1.92 -15.63
N MET A 363 1.35 -0.90 -16.28
CA MET A 363 0.67 -0.16 -17.35
C MET A 363 0.25 -1.06 -18.51
N LEU A 364 1.11 -1.98 -18.93
CA LEU A 364 0.81 -2.93 -20.01
C LEU A 364 -0.32 -3.89 -19.62
N ARG A 365 -0.34 -4.37 -18.38
CA ARG A 365 -1.42 -5.21 -17.84
C ARG A 365 -2.74 -4.46 -17.79
N LEU A 366 -2.78 -3.28 -17.18
CA LEU A 366 -3.99 -2.47 -17.08
C LEU A 366 -4.53 -2.07 -18.46
N LYS A 367 -3.64 -1.75 -19.42
CA LYS A 367 -4.02 -1.48 -20.80
C LYS A 367 -4.79 -2.65 -21.43
N ARG A 368 -4.41 -3.91 -21.18
CA ARG A 368 -5.11 -5.08 -21.75
C ARG A 368 -6.56 -5.17 -21.28
N HIS A 369 -6.84 -4.73 -20.05
CA HIS A 369 -8.18 -4.73 -19.48
C HIS A 369 -9.00 -3.51 -19.89
N PHE A 370 -8.45 -2.30 -19.74
CA PHE A 370 -9.21 -1.06 -19.88
C PHE A 370 -9.12 -0.42 -21.27
N ALA A 371 -8.00 -0.61 -21.97
CA ALA A 371 -7.69 0.11 -23.21
C ALA A 371 -7.00 -0.76 -24.28
N PRO A 372 -7.62 -1.86 -24.77
CA PRO A 372 -7.03 -2.69 -25.82
C PRO A 372 -6.56 -1.90 -27.06
N GLY A 373 -7.37 -0.93 -27.52
CA GLY A 373 -7.05 -0.01 -28.61
C GLY A 373 -6.48 1.36 -28.19
N GLY A 374 -6.02 1.50 -26.94
CA GLY A 374 -5.45 2.73 -26.42
C GLY A 374 -4.01 2.98 -26.87
N LEU A 375 -3.60 4.25 -26.88
CA LEU A 375 -2.23 4.70 -27.15
C LEU A 375 -1.42 4.77 -25.85
N LEU A 376 -0.20 4.23 -25.86
CA LEU A 376 0.79 4.45 -24.80
C LEU A 376 1.61 5.71 -25.09
N HIS A 377 1.85 6.52 -24.06
CA HIS A 377 2.57 7.79 -24.15
C HIS A 377 3.51 7.95 -22.94
N ILE A 378 4.73 8.42 -23.21
CA ILE A 378 5.73 8.77 -22.17
C ILE A 378 5.82 10.30 -22.06
N GLY A 379 5.35 10.85 -20.94
CA GLY A 379 5.38 12.28 -20.65
C GLY A 379 6.40 12.66 -19.56
N GLN A 380 6.51 13.98 -19.32
CA GLN A 380 7.17 14.52 -18.15
C GLN A 380 6.18 14.59 -16.98
N GLY A 381 6.54 13.97 -15.87
CA GLY A 381 5.86 14.07 -14.59
C GLY A 381 6.24 15.34 -13.82
N LYS A 382 5.93 15.36 -12.52
CA LYS A 382 6.25 16.47 -11.61
C LYS A 382 7.76 16.74 -11.58
N TRP A 383 8.14 18.01 -11.46
CA TRP A 383 9.54 18.46 -11.33
C TRP A 383 9.68 19.35 -10.09
N TYR A 384 10.47 18.92 -9.13
CA TYR A 384 10.66 19.65 -7.88
C TYR A 384 12.01 20.40 -7.83
N PRO A 385 12.10 21.53 -7.11
CA PRO A 385 13.35 22.25 -6.91
C PRO A 385 14.46 21.33 -6.35
N GLY A 386 15.61 21.29 -7.02
CA GLY A 386 16.75 20.43 -6.65
C GLY A 386 16.85 19.14 -7.46
N GLU A 387 15.80 18.72 -8.17
CA GLU A 387 15.88 17.60 -9.13
C GLU A 387 16.47 18.10 -10.46
N GLN A 388 17.40 17.34 -11.06
CA GLN A 388 18.04 17.72 -12.33
C GLN A 388 17.13 17.55 -13.55
N LEU A 389 16.23 16.58 -13.51
CA LEU A 389 15.32 16.24 -14.60
C LEU A 389 13.91 16.05 -14.03
N PRO A 390 12.87 16.37 -14.82
CA PRO A 390 11.51 15.99 -14.49
C PRO A 390 11.39 14.47 -14.41
N ARG A 391 10.47 14.01 -13.56
CA ARG A 391 10.16 12.58 -13.43
C ARG A 391 9.50 12.06 -14.72
N TRP A 392 9.45 10.73 -14.91
CA TRP A 392 8.70 10.13 -16.01
C TRP A 392 7.20 10.05 -15.66
N ALA A 393 6.33 10.05 -16.68
CA ALA A 393 4.91 9.77 -16.52
C ALA A 393 4.45 8.83 -17.65
N LEU A 394 3.96 7.63 -17.30
CA LEU A 394 3.41 6.70 -18.26
C LEU A 394 1.91 6.96 -18.36
N SER A 395 1.39 7.20 -19.55
CA SER A 395 -0.04 7.42 -19.76
C SER A 395 -0.59 6.50 -20.85
N CYS A 396 -1.84 6.06 -20.67
CA CYS A 396 -2.62 5.38 -21.69
C CYS A 396 -3.89 6.18 -22.01
N PHE A 397 -4.14 6.41 -23.30
CA PHE A 397 -5.28 7.18 -23.80
C PHE A 397 -6.17 6.35 -24.71
N TRP A 398 -7.49 6.34 -24.48
CA TRP A 398 -8.46 5.64 -25.33
C TRP A 398 -9.76 6.42 -25.46
N ARG A 399 -10.51 6.16 -26.54
CA ARG A 399 -11.75 6.87 -26.83
C ARG A 399 -12.93 6.22 -26.10
N LYS A 400 -13.86 7.05 -25.59
CA LYS A 400 -15.12 6.58 -24.99
C LYS A 400 -16.06 5.89 -25.99
N ASP A 401 -15.92 6.18 -27.28
CA ASP A 401 -16.74 5.59 -28.35
C ASP A 401 -16.28 4.19 -28.80
N GLY A 402 -15.27 3.61 -28.14
CA GLY A 402 -14.75 2.28 -28.43
C GLY A 402 -13.89 2.18 -29.68
N GLN A 403 -13.73 3.27 -30.45
CA GLN A 403 -12.82 3.27 -31.60
C GLN A 403 -11.36 3.29 -31.12
N PRO A 404 -10.45 2.59 -31.81
CA PRO A 404 -9.04 2.58 -31.44
C PRO A 404 -8.41 3.97 -31.63
N VAL A 405 -7.60 4.40 -30.65
CA VAL A 405 -6.62 5.48 -30.84
C VAL A 405 -5.40 4.94 -31.56
N TRP A 406 -5.04 3.69 -31.27
CA TRP A 406 -3.97 2.93 -31.92
C TRP A 406 -4.49 1.55 -32.32
N ARG A 407 -4.35 1.20 -33.60
CA ARG A 407 -4.94 0.01 -34.24
C ARG A 407 -4.04 -1.22 -34.17
N ASN A 408 -2.71 -1.07 -34.34
CA ASN A 408 -1.78 -2.20 -34.40
C ASN A 408 -0.81 -2.23 -33.20
N PRO A 409 -1.06 -3.08 -32.18
CA PRO A 409 -0.21 -3.18 -31.00
C PRO A 409 1.26 -3.55 -31.29
N GLU A 410 1.56 -4.23 -32.40
CA GLU A 410 2.92 -4.63 -32.77
C GLU A 410 3.81 -3.43 -33.15
N LEU A 411 3.20 -2.28 -33.44
CA LEU A 411 3.90 -1.03 -33.77
C LEU A 411 4.26 -0.18 -32.54
N PHE A 412 3.92 -0.62 -31.33
CA PHE A 412 4.44 0.01 -30.12
C PHE A 412 5.91 -0.36 -29.91
N GLY A 413 6.78 0.64 -29.86
CA GLY A 413 8.14 0.46 -29.39
C GLY A 413 8.15 0.15 -27.89
N LEU A 414 8.96 -0.82 -27.47
CA LEU A 414 9.19 -1.13 -26.06
C LEU A 414 10.57 -0.61 -25.62
N GLU A 415 10.63 0.02 -24.46
CA GLU A 415 11.89 0.55 -23.90
C GLU A 415 12.87 -0.54 -23.47
N ASN A 416 12.47 -1.79 -23.33
CA ASN A 416 13.38 -2.91 -23.06
C ASN A 416 13.88 -3.61 -24.33
N THR A 417 13.40 -3.20 -25.52
CA THR A 417 13.73 -3.84 -26.80
C THR A 417 14.65 -2.93 -27.62
N GLN A 418 15.62 -3.52 -28.33
CA GLN A 418 16.57 -2.79 -29.17
C GLN A 418 16.29 -3.10 -30.64
N TYR A 419 15.83 -2.10 -31.38
CA TYR A 419 15.43 -2.27 -32.80
C TYR A 419 16.54 -1.89 -33.79
N GLY A 420 17.62 -1.27 -33.31
CA GLY A 420 18.78 -0.86 -34.12
C GLY A 420 18.60 0.46 -34.88
N TYR A 421 17.58 1.26 -34.55
CA TYR A 421 17.29 2.51 -35.25
C TYR A 421 18.31 3.62 -34.96
N GLY A 422 18.78 4.27 -36.03
CA GLY A 422 19.68 5.41 -36.00
C GLY A 422 19.14 6.62 -36.76
N PRO A 423 20.01 7.63 -37.04
CA PRO A 423 19.62 8.84 -37.74
C PRO A 423 19.03 8.61 -39.14
N ALA A 424 19.54 7.65 -39.91
CA ALA A 424 19.02 7.36 -41.25
C ALA A 424 17.57 6.87 -41.22
N GLU A 425 17.25 6.03 -40.25
CA GLU A 425 15.89 5.54 -40.02
C GLU A 425 14.97 6.69 -39.56
N ALA A 426 15.47 7.57 -38.68
CA ALA A 426 14.73 8.76 -38.24
C ALA A 426 14.42 9.74 -39.39
N GLU A 427 15.37 9.93 -40.31
CA GLU A 427 15.17 10.74 -41.52
C GLU A 427 14.09 10.14 -42.42
N THR A 428 14.20 8.84 -42.68
CA THR A 428 13.25 8.11 -43.52
C THR A 428 11.84 8.19 -42.93
N PHE A 429 11.74 8.07 -41.60
CA PHE A 429 10.49 8.19 -40.86
C PHE A 429 9.88 9.59 -40.97
N VAL A 430 10.63 10.65 -40.62
CA VAL A 430 10.08 12.02 -40.62
C VAL A 430 9.69 12.49 -42.03
N ARG A 431 10.43 12.10 -43.08
CA ARG A 431 10.10 12.46 -44.47
C ARG A 431 8.88 11.71 -44.97
N THR A 432 8.68 10.46 -44.53
CA THR A 432 7.46 9.69 -44.83
C THR A 432 6.25 10.24 -44.09
N LEU A 433 6.42 10.60 -42.82
CA LEU A 433 5.40 11.26 -42.01
C LEU A 433 4.96 12.60 -42.64
N ALA A 434 5.89 13.42 -43.13
CA ALA A 434 5.57 14.67 -43.82
C ALA A 434 4.66 14.46 -45.05
N ARG A 435 4.89 13.38 -45.80
CA ARG A 435 4.01 12.99 -46.93
C ARG A 435 2.60 12.63 -46.46
N HIS A 436 2.48 11.86 -45.37
CA HIS A 436 1.18 11.51 -44.76
C HIS A 436 0.43 12.73 -44.20
N LEU A 437 1.16 13.70 -43.65
CA LEU A 437 0.61 14.97 -43.16
C LEU A 437 0.23 15.95 -44.28
N GLY A 438 0.63 15.67 -45.53
CA GLY A 438 0.39 16.56 -46.68
C GLY A 438 1.23 17.84 -46.66
N VAL A 439 2.40 17.80 -46.01
CA VAL A 439 3.35 18.93 -45.94
C VAL A 439 4.64 18.61 -46.68
N ASP A 440 5.40 19.64 -47.06
CA ASP A 440 6.65 19.46 -47.81
C ASP A 440 7.72 18.73 -46.95
N PRO A 441 8.21 17.54 -47.36
CA PRO A 441 9.22 16.79 -46.61
C PRO A 441 10.57 17.52 -46.48
N THR A 442 10.83 18.56 -47.27
CA THR A 442 12.07 19.35 -47.22
C THR A 442 12.13 20.28 -45.99
N PHE A 443 11.01 20.48 -45.29
CA PHE A 443 10.99 21.26 -44.04
C PHE A 443 11.50 20.50 -42.82
N ALA A 444 11.64 19.17 -42.91
CA ALA A 444 12.31 18.38 -41.88
C ALA A 444 13.81 18.74 -41.85
N SER A 445 14.26 19.27 -40.73
CA SER A 445 15.63 19.75 -40.52
C SER A 445 16.38 18.87 -39.53
N GLU A 446 17.68 18.67 -39.76
CA GLU A 446 18.58 17.96 -38.84
C GLU A 446 18.79 18.78 -37.56
N ALA A 447 18.76 18.11 -36.41
CA ALA A 447 19.10 18.67 -35.12
C ALA A 447 20.39 18.05 -34.59
N HIS A 448 21.26 18.89 -34.01
CA HIS A 448 22.53 18.48 -33.45
C HIS A 448 22.64 18.90 -31.99
N GLU A 449 23.42 18.16 -31.21
CA GLU A 449 23.84 18.61 -29.88
C GLU A 449 24.73 19.86 -30.00
N ASP A 450 24.64 20.79 -29.05
CA ASP A 450 25.44 22.03 -29.06
C ASP A 450 26.93 21.73 -28.78
N VAL A 451 27.66 21.50 -29.87
CA VAL A 451 29.09 21.18 -29.86
C VAL A 451 29.91 22.27 -29.18
N PHE A 452 29.55 23.54 -29.37
CA PHE A 452 30.31 24.66 -28.83
C PHE A 452 30.17 24.76 -27.31
N TYR A 453 28.96 24.51 -26.80
CA TYR A 453 28.72 24.43 -25.36
C TYR A 453 29.55 23.32 -24.71
N TYR A 454 29.54 22.11 -25.28
CA TYR A 454 30.26 20.98 -24.68
C TYR A 454 31.78 21.14 -24.79
N LEU A 455 32.32 21.70 -25.88
CA LEU A 455 33.74 22.04 -26.00
C LEU A 455 34.17 23.14 -25.01
N TRP A 456 33.34 24.16 -24.83
CA TRP A 456 33.59 25.21 -23.83
C TRP A 456 33.58 24.65 -22.41
N LYS A 457 32.68 23.70 -22.13
CA LYS A 457 32.57 23.04 -20.82
C LYS A 457 33.78 22.13 -20.55
N GLU A 458 34.20 21.35 -21.54
CA GLU A 458 35.41 20.53 -21.50
C GLU A 458 36.66 21.39 -21.23
N ALA A 459 36.82 22.51 -21.94
CA ALA A 459 37.94 23.43 -21.75
C ALA A 459 37.99 24.08 -20.36
N ARG A 460 36.87 24.07 -19.62
CA ARG A 460 36.76 24.57 -18.25
C ARG A 460 36.94 23.49 -17.18
N LEU A 461 37.14 22.23 -17.57
CA LEU A 461 37.49 21.18 -16.62
C LEU A 461 38.87 21.49 -15.99
N PRO A 462 39.05 21.21 -14.69
CA PRO A 462 40.35 21.37 -14.05
C PRO A 462 41.43 20.55 -14.76
N ALA A 463 42.67 21.04 -14.80
CA ALA A 463 43.79 20.39 -15.52
C ALA A 463 44.09 18.94 -15.10
N ASN A 464 43.54 18.48 -13.97
CA ASN A 464 43.67 17.13 -13.42
C ASN A 464 42.40 16.26 -13.56
N VAL A 465 41.42 16.71 -14.36
CA VAL A 465 40.16 16.01 -14.62
C VAL A 465 40.07 15.73 -16.12
N ASP A 466 40.16 14.44 -16.46
CA ASP A 466 39.87 13.95 -17.81
C ASP A 466 38.35 13.71 -17.92
N PRO A 467 37.67 14.12 -19.02
CA PRO A 467 36.27 13.78 -19.30
C PRO A 467 35.92 12.28 -19.18
N LEU A 468 36.93 11.41 -19.28
CA LEU A 468 36.83 9.95 -19.16
C LEU A 468 37.23 9.40 -17.77
N ASP A 469 37.79 10.21 -16.86
CA ASP A 469 38.23 9.81 -15.50
C ASP A 469 37.15 10.07 -14.41
N ASN A 470 37.19 9.29 -13.33
CA ASN A 470 36.21 9.19 -12.25
C ASN A 470 36.03 10.46 -11.36
N LYS A 471 36.68 11.58 -11.65
CA LYS A 471 36.81 12.73 -10.72
C LYS A 471 35.76 13.83 -10.87
N LEU A 472 34.78 13.68 -11.79
CA LEU A 472 33.65 14.59 -11.90
C LEU A 472 32.68 14.40 -10.72
N LYS A 473 32.20 15.50 -10.12
CA LYS A 473 31.30 15.47 -8.95
C LYS A 473 29.88 14.98 -9.27
N ASP A 474 29.43 15.11 -10.53
CA ASP A 474 28.07 14.74 -10.97
C ASP A 474 28.09 13.45 -11.84
N PRO A 475 27.50 12.34 -11.35
CA PRO A 475 27.43 11.07 -12.09
C PRO A 475 26.64 11.11 -13.40
N ASN A 476 25.57 11.92 -13.50
CA ASN A 476 24.71 11.99 -14.68
C ASN A 476 25.39 12.81 -15.78
N GLU A 477 25.97 13.94 -15.40
CA GLU A 477 26.77 14.77 -16.28
C GLU A 477 27.96 13.99 -16.85
N ARG A 478 28.63 13.17 -16.02
CA ARG A 478 29.66 12.25 -16.47
C ARG A 478 29.12 11.28 -17.54
N LYS A 479 28.02 10.58 -17.25
CA LYS A 479 27.41 9.64 -18.21
C LYS A 479 27.08 10.34 -19.53
N ARG A 480 26.57 11.57 -19.48
CA ARG A 480 26.26 12.39 -20.66
C ARG A 480 27.52 12.71 -21.47
N LEU A 481 28.56 13.28 -20.84
CA LEU A 481 29.80 13.63 -21.52
C LEU A 481 30.49 12.38 -22.11
N THR A 482 30.58 11.29 -21.33
CA THR A 482 31.12 10.02 -21.82
C THR A 482 30.36 9.53 -23.05
N ARG A 483 29.02 9.55 -23.02
CA ARG A 483 28.18 9.14 -24.15
C ARG A 483 28.40 10.05 -25.38
N LEU A 484 28.41 11.37 -25.19
CA LEU A 484 28.58 12.34 -26.29
C LEU A 484 29.95 12.23 -26.95
N PHE A 485 31.02 12.10 -26.17
CA PHE A 485 32.39 11.98 -26.71
C PHE A 485 32.64 10.60 -27.35
N GLN A 486 32.07 9.52 -26.82
CA GLN A 486 32.15 8.18 -27.45
C GLN A 486 31.41 8.12 -28.80
N GLN A 487 30.30 8.86 -28.94
CA GLN A 487 29.46 8.84 -30.15
C GLN A 487 29.90 9.85 -31.23
N GLY A 488 30.75 10.82 -30.87
CA GLY A 488 31.24 11.89 -31.75
C GLY A 488 30.31 13.10 -31.82
N LEU A 489 30.89 14.30 -31.79
CA LEU A 489 30.15 15.58 -31.69
C LEU A 489 29.48 16.03 -33.00
N ASN A 490 29.80 15.43 -34.14
CA ASN A 490 29.22 15.77 -35.46
C ASN A 490 28.02 14.88 -35.84
N ARG A 491 27.37 14.25 -34.86
CA ARG A 491 26.27 13.31 -35.10
C ARG A 491 24.93 14.04 -35.11
N VAL A 492 24.05 13.66 -36.03
CA VAL A 492 22.63 14.07 -36.01
C VAL A 492 21.96 13.43 -34.79
N ALA A 493 21.41 14.26 -33.90
CA ALA A 493 20.68 13.84 -32.72
C ALA A 493 19.25 13.39 -33.07
N GLY A 494 18.64 14.00 -34.08
CA GLY A 494 17.31 13.67 -34.57
C GLY A 494 16.85 14.66 -35.63
N TYR A 495 15.57 14.59 -36.00
CA TYR A 495 14.97 15.48 -37.01
C TYR A 495 13.80 16.25 -36.43
N VAL A 496 13.67 17.52 -36.85
CA VAL A 496 12.61 18.43 -36.43
C VAL A 496 11.75 18.80 -37.63
N LEU A 497 10.44 18.64 -37.49
CA LEU A 497 9.45 19.08 -38.46
C LEU A 497 8.57 20.17 -37.83
N PRO A 498 8.78 21.46 -38.17
CA PRO A 498 7.88 22.53 -37.76
C PRO A 498 6.47 22.21 -38.22
N LEU A 499 5.51 22.20 -37.30
CA LEU A 499 4.17 21.70 -37.57
C LEU A 499 3.13 22.44 -36.75
N ARG A 500 2.10 22.96 -37.41
CA ARG A 500 0.88 23.48 -36.78
C ARG A 500 -0.35 23.05 -37.55
N TRP A 501 -1.50 23.07 -36.87
CA TRP A 501 -2.79 23.03 -37.54
C TRP A 501 -3.20 24.42 -38.03
N TRP A 502 -3.79 24.52 -39.22
CA TRP A 502 -4.28 25.77 -39.80
C TRP A 502 -5.72 25.63 -40.29
N GLY A 503 -6.60 26.57 -39.91
CA GLY A 503 -8.03 26.59 -40.25
C GLY A 503 -8.92 25.90 -39.21
N PHE A 504 -10.23 26.19 -39.25
CA PHE A 504 -11.25 25.58 -38.38
C PHE A 504 -12.22 24.70 -39.19
N GLY A 505 -12.73 23.63 -38.57
CA GLY A 505 -13.76 22.78 -39.16
C GLY A 505 -13.28 21.97 -40.38
N ALA A 506 -14.11 21.89 -41.42
CA ALA A 506 -13.81 21.08 -42.60
C ALA A 506 -12.58 21.59 -43.38
N GLU A 507 -12.22 22.87 -43.33
CA GLU A 507 -11.09 23.40 -44.12
C GLU A 507 -9.72 23.26 -43.42
N GLY A 508 -9.68 22.67 -42.24
CA GLY A 508 -8.46 22.47 -41.47
C GLY A 508 -7.43 21.58 -42.17
N ARG A 509 -6.15 21.97 -42.11
CA ARG A 509 -5.01 21.20 -42.64
C ARG A 509 -3.74 21.41 -41.82
N TRP A 510 -2.81 20.46 -41.89
CA TRP A 510 -1.45 20.66 -41.41
C TRP A 510 -0.71 21.68 -42.26
N LYS A 511 0.06 22.54 -41.60
CA LYS A 511 0.98 23.48 -42.21
C LYS A 511 2.35 23.30 -41.56
N SER A 512 3.37 23.27 -42.39
CA SER A 512 4.77 23.24 -41.99
C SER A 512 5.50 24.44 -42.62
N GLY A 513 6.69 24.74 -42.14
CA GLY A 513 7.46 25.90 -42.57
C GLY A 513 8.94 25.69 -42.31
N ARG A 514 9.80 26.40 -43.05
CA ARG A 514 11.25 26.29 -42.89
C ARG A 514 11.70 27.10 -41.67
N TRP A 515 12.43 26.45 -40.76
CA TRP A 515 13.19 27.15 -39.73
C TRP A 515 14.51 27.65 -40.28
N THR A 516 14.84 28.89 -39.98
CA THR A 516 16.11 29.53 -40.37
C THR A 516 16.78 30.08 -39.13
N PHE A 517 18.00 29.62 -38.87
CA PHE A 517 18.83 30.06 -37.76
C PHE A 517 19.99 30.91 -38.27
N ARG A 518 20.53 31.77 -37.41
CA ARG A 518 21.62 32.70 -37.75
C ARG A 518 22.86 32.00 -38.33
N ASP A 519 23.23 30.86 -37.76
CA ASP A 519 24.42 30.08 -38.14
C ASP A 519 24.09 28.90 -39.06
N GLY A 520 22.87 28.83 -39.59
CA GLY A 520 22.40 27.80 -40.52
C GLY A 520 22.07 26.44 -39.89
N ASN A 521 22.66 26.09 -38.75
CA ASN A 521 22.46 24.81 -38.05
C ASN A 521 21.47 24.93 -36.87
N LEU A 522 20.72 23.87 -36.61
CA LEU A 522 19.85 23.74 -35.44
C LEU A 522 20.60 23.01 -34.32
N PHE A 523 21.06 23.76 -33.31
CA PHE A 523 21.66 23.21 -32.11
C PHE A 523 20.63 23.13 -30.97
N LEU A 524 20.49 21.95 -30.38
CA LEU A 524 19.61 21.72 -29.23
C LEU A 524 20.15 22.41 -27.99
N ILE A 525 19.25 22.88 -27.13
CA ILE A 525 19.59 23.32 -25.77
C ILE A 525 20.23 22.13 -25.04
N PRO A 526 21.42 22.29 -24.43
CA PRO A 526 22.10 21.19 -23.74
C PRO A 526 21.25 20.59 -22.60
N GLY A 527 21.11 19.26 -22.56
CA GLY A 527 20.31 18.58 -21.53
C GLY A 527 20.03 17.11 -21.86
N ASP A 528 19.44 16.37 -20.92
CA ASP A 528 19.01 14.96 -21.12
C ASP A 528 17.51 14.80 -21.44
N SER A 529 16.73 15.89 -21.40
CA SER A 529 15.33 15.85 -21.81
C SER A 529 15.17 15.45 -23.29
N PRO A 530 14.02 14.89 -23.69
CA PRO A 530 13.68 14.68 -25.10
C PRO A 530 13.99 15.89 -25.97
N MET A 531 14.45 15.67 -27.21
CA MET A 531 14.90 16.77 -28.09
C MET A 531 13.84 17.86 -28.31
N GLY A 532 12.55 17.50 -28.29
CA GLY A 532 11.43 18.44 -28.44
C GLY A 532 11.30 19.45 -27.31
N PHE A 533 11.73 19.12 -26.08
CA PHE A 533 11.82 20.08 -24.96
C PHE A 533 13.10 20.92 -25.01
N ARG A 534 14.04 20.60 -25.90
CA ARG A 534 15.36 21.24 -26.04
C ARG A 534 15.46 22.08 -27.32
N LEU A 535 14.34 22.39 -27.98
CA LEU A 535 14.33 23.21 -29.19
C LEU A 535 14.67 24.68 -28.88
N PRO A 536 15.59 25.32 -29.60
CA PRO A 536 15.99 26.71 -29.36
C PRO A 536 14.98 27.70 -29.96
N LEU A 537 13.73 27.71 -29.48
CA LEU A 537 12.66 28.53 -30.06
C LEU A 537 12.93 30.04 -30.01
N ASP A 538 13.76 30.49 -29.06
CA ASP A 538 14.19 31.90 -28.94
C ASP A 538 15.23 32.31 -29.99
N ALA A 539 15.91 31.34 -30.61
CA ALA A 539 16.84 31.59 -31.72
C ALA A 539 16.12 31.79 -33.06
N LEU A 540 14.81 31.53 -33.11
CA LEU A 540 13.98 31.82 -34.28
C LEU A 540 13.72 33.33 -34.42
N PRO A 541 13.40 33.83 -35.62
CA PRO A 541 13.09 35.23 -35.86
C PRO A 541 12.04 35.79 -34.87
N TYR A 542 12.32 36.99 -34.33
CA TYR A 542 11.44 37.66 -33.38
C TYR A 542 10.12 38.09 -34.03
N ILE A 543 9.01 37.85 -33.32
CA ILE A 543 7.66 38.28 -33.71
C ILE A 543 7.08 39.10 -32.55
N PRO A 544 6.54 40.31 -32.79
CA PRO A 544 5.87 41.10 -31.75
C PRO A 544 4.73 40.31 -31.11
N GLU A 545 4.56 40.40 -29.78
CA GLU A 545 3.58 39.60 -29.02
C GLU A 545 2.15 39.72 -29.56
N GLY A 546 1.71 40.92 -29.97
CA GLY A 546 0.40 41.14 -30.57
C GLY A 546 0.18 40.53 -31.97
N LYS A 547 1.24 39.95 -32.58
CA LYS A 547 1.20 39.22 -33.85
C LYS A 547 1.46 37.71 -33.66
N LEU A 548 1.70 37.25 -32.43
CA LEU A 548 1.71 35.82 -32.13
C LEU A 548 0.28 35.31 -32.22
N ASP A 549 0.02 34.53 -33.27
CA ASP A 549 -1.26 33.86 -33.48
C ASP A 549 -1.41 32.76 -32.40
N THR A 550 -2.02 33.12 -31.29
CA THR A 550 -2.28 32.20 -30.17
C THR A 550 -3.64 31.56 -30.40
N VAL A 551 -3.63 30.29 -30.82
CA VAL A 551 -4.86 29.50 -30.85
C VAL A 551 -5.31 29.31 -29.41
N PRO A 552 -6.48 29.81 -28.99
CA PRO A 552 -6.94 29.64 -27.62
C PRO A 552 -7.17 28.15 -27.32
N GLU A 553 -6.93 27.76 -26.07
CA GLU A 553 -7.36 26.45 -25.57
C GLU A 553 -8.88 26.31 -25.76
N ARG A 554 -9.34 25.10 -26.11
CA ARG A 554 -10.76 24.82 -26.19
C ARG A 554 -11.38 25.01 -24.81
N ASN A 555 -12.54 25.68 -24.76
CA ASN A 555 -13.28 25.82 -23.51
C ASN A 555 -13.89 24.45 -23.13
N PRO A 556 -13.62 23.89 -21.93
CA PRO A 556 -14.19 22.61 -21.52
C PRO A 556 -15.73 22.58 -21.44
N PHE A 557 -16.37 23.75 -21.43
CA PHE A 557 -17.83 23.91 -21.42
C PHE A 557 -18.44 24.07 -22.83
N GLU A 558 -17.62 24.09 -23.88
CA GLU A 558 -18.10 24.21 -25.26
C GLU A 558 -18.72 22.88 -25.76
N PRO A 559 -19.88 22.91 -26.44
CA PRO A 559 -20.42 21.72 -27.09
C PRO A 559 -19.47 21.19 -28.17
N VAL A 560 -19.28 19.87 -28.20
CA VAL A 560 -18.38 19.21 -29.16
C VAL A 560 -19.16 18.20 -30.00
N THR A 561 -18.79 18.04 -31.27
CA THR A 561 -19.36 16.99 -32.13
C THR A 561 -18.70 15.63 -31.87
N PRO A 562 -19.35 14.50 -32.21
CA PRO A 562 -18.72 13.19 -32.15
C PRO A 562 -17.42 13.13 -32.96
N LEU A 563 -16.43 12.41 -32.46
CA LEU A 563 -15.16 12.19 -33.16
C LEU A 563 -15.39 11.31 -34.41
N ARG A 564 -14.71 11.61 -35.50
CA ARG A 564 -14.74 10.78 -36.72
C ARG A 564 -14.08 9.42 -36.46
N SER A 565 -14.50 8.38 -37.17
CA SER A 565 -13.81 7.09 -37.11
C SER A 565 -12.41 7.21 -37.73
N PRO A 566 -11.43 6.38 -37.33
CA PRO A 566 -10.12 6.34 -37.97
C PRO A 566 -10.20 6.17 -39.49
N PHE A 567 -11.14 5.35 -39.97
CA PHE A 567 -11.36 5.12 -41.40
C PHE A 567 -11.89 6.37 -42.13
N ASP A 568 -12.85 7.08 -41.54
CA ASP A 568 -13.39 8.32 -42.13
C ASP A 568 -12.33 9.42 -42.18
N GLU A 569 -11.45 9.48 -41.19
CA GLU A 569 -10.37 10.45 -41.14
C GLU A 569 -9.29 10.17 -42.19
N VAL A 570 -8.93 8.91 -42.37
CA VAL A 570 -8.09 8.44 -43.48
C VAL A 570 -8.75 8.77 -44.82
N ALA A 571 -10.04 8.43 -45.00
CA ALA A 571 -10.77 8.67 -46.25
C ALA A 571 -10.86 10.17 -46.58
N ARG A 572 -11.11 11.03 -45.59
CA ARG A 572 -11.12 12.51 -45.74
C ARG A 572 -9.76 13.04 -46.22
N ARG A 573 -8.66 12.48 -45.72
CA ARG A 573 -7.30 12.88 -46.11
C ARG A 573 -7.03 12.49 -47.58
N TYR A 574 -7.28 11.24 -47.94
CA TYR A 574 -7.05 10.75 -49.31
C TYR A 574 -8.00 11.34 -50.35
N SER A 575 -9.26 11.62 -50.01
CA SER A 575 -10.20 12.27 -50.94
C SER A 575 -9.72 13.67 -51.35
N ARG A 576 -8.94 14.35 -50.50
CA ARG A 576 -8.38 15.69 -50.79
C ARG A 576 -7.06 15.66 -51.53
N LEU A 577 -6.24 14.62 -51.35
CA LEU A 577 -5.00 14.44 -52.14
C LEU A 577 -5.31 14.19 -53.63
N VAL A 578 -6.53 13.76 -53.97
CA VAL A 578 -6.98 13.45 -55.33
C VAL A 578 -7.68 14.63 -56.02
N GLU A 579 -8.15 15.65 -55.28
CA GLU A 579 -8.71 16.87 -55.90
C GLU A 579 -7.59 17.84 -56.31
N PRO A 580 -7.50 18.26 -57.59
CA PRO A 580 -6.47 19.22 -58.01
C PRO A 580 -6.73 20.58 -57.37
N ALA A 581 -5.66 21.18 -56.82
CA ALA A 581 -5.65 22.50 -56.23
C ALA A 581 -6.15 23.56 -57.23
N GLN A 582 -7.41 23.98 -57.10
CA GLN A 582 -7.85 25.27 -57.64
C GLN A 582 -7.27 26.38 -56.78
N ALA A 583 -6.62 27.35 -57.42
CA ALA A 583 -6.07 28.53 -56.77
C ALA A 583 -7.15 29.27 -55.96
N PRO A 584 -6.89 29.67 -54.70
CA PRO A 584 -7.84 30.44 -53.94
C PRO A 584 -8.10 31.77 -54.64
N GLN A 585 -9.35 32.02 -55.03
CA GLN A 585 -9.79 33.37 -55.33
C GLN A 585 -9.81 34.16 -54.02
N THR A 586 -9.18 35.33 -54.03
CA THR A 586 -9.17 36.29 -52.93
C THR A 586 -10.58 36.79 -52.64
N ILE A 587 -11.29 36.08 -51.76
CA ILE A 587 -12.52 36.59 -51.16
C ILE A 587 -12.10 37.54 -50.03
N ARG A 588 -12.39 38.83 -50.20
CA ARG A 588 -12.36 39.82 -49.13
C ARG A 588 -13.22 39.31 -47.97
N GLU A 589 -12.60 38.97 -46.86
CA GLU A 589 -13.27 38.62 -45.61
C GLU A 589 -14.11 39.82 -45.12
N GLN A 590 -15.43 39.65 -45.14
CA GLN A 590 -16.34 40.32 -44.22
C GLN A 590 -16.53 39.40 -43.01
N GLY A 591 -15.53 39.37 -42.14
CA GLY A 591 -15.65 38.89 -40.77
C GLY A 591 -15.53 40.08 -39.83
N HIS A 592 -16.40 40.17 -38.81
CA HIS A 592 -16.37 41.26 -37.84
C HIS A 592 -14.99 41.38 -37.18
N ARG A 593 -14.48 42.62 -37.08
CA ARG A 593 -13.16 42.88 -36.51
C ARG A 593 -13.18 42.48 -35.02
N PRO A 594 -12.08 41.90 -34.48
CA PRO A 594 -11.95 41.61 -33.05
C PRO A 594 -12.20 42.81 -32.12
N GLN A 595 -12.08 44.03 -32.65
CA GLN A 595 -12.39 45.28 -31.96
C GLN A 595 -13.89 45.44 -31.63
N ASP A 596 -14.79 44.81 -32.39
CA ASP A 596 -16.24 44.89 -32.17
C ASP A 596 -16.73 43.94 -31.05
N LEU A 597 -15.95 42.89 -30.72
CA LEU A 597 -16.23 41.99 -29.59
C LEU A 597 -15.78 42.57 -28.23
N ALA A 598 -14.74 43.40 -28.22
CA ALA A 598 -14.24 44.05 -27.01
C ALA A 598 -15.24 45.07 -26.43
N ALA A 599 -16.09 45.67 -27.27
CA ALA A 599 -17.12 46.61 -26.85
C ALA A 599 -18.31 45.96 -26.10
N ARG A 600 -18.47 44.62 -26.17
CA ARG A 600 -19.57 43.90 -25.48
C ARG A 600 -19.25 43.46 -24.05
N TYR A 601 -17.97 43.48 -23.64
CA TYR A 601 -17.53 42.93 -22.34
C TYR A 601 -16.77 43.91 -21.43
N GLY A 602 -16.88 45.22 -21.66
CA GLY A 602 -16.59 46.23 -20.64
C GLY A 602 -15.16 46.26 -20.07
N ARG A 603 -14.15 45.83 -20.83
CA ARG A 603 -12.75 46.07 -20.44
C ARG A 603 -12.29 47.42 -20.99
N VAL A 604 -12.29 48.41 -20.12
CA VAL A 604 -11.60 49.69 -20.33
C VAL A 604 -10.10 49.40 -20.27
N THR A 605 -9.40 49.57 -21.38
CA THR A 605 -7.93 49.59 -21.41
C THR A 605 -7.46 50.97 -20.92
N PRO A 606 -6.58 51.06 -19.92
CA PRO A 606 -5.84 52.30 -19.68
C PRO A 606 -4.83 52.48 -20.81
N LEU A 607 -4.93 53.59 -21.53
CA LEU A 607 -3.83 54.14 -22.31
C LEU A 607 -2.80 54.68 -21.33
N ASP A 608 -1.57 54.18 -21.39
CA ASP A 608 -0.43 55.01 -21.01
C ASP A 608 0.68 54.86 -22.05
N GLU A 609 1.11 56.03 -22.52
CA GLU A 609 2.11 56.24 -23.55
C GLU A 609 3.51 56.26 -22.94
N SER A 610 4.52 56.06 -23.79
CA SER A 610 5.94 56.37 -23.57
C SER A 610 6.86 55.26 -23.01
N HIS A 611 7.24 54.33 -23.90
CA HIS A 611 8.61 53.79 -23.89
C HIS A 611 9.20 53.91 -25.30
N GLN A 612 10.07 54.90 -25.50
CA GLN A 612 10.89 55.02 -26.70
C GLN A 612 11.88 53.84 -26.75
N SER A 613 11.81 53.05 -27.83
CA SER A 613 12.77 51.99 -28.11
C SER A 613 14.12 52.57 -28.55
N LEU A 614 15.18 52.32 -27.77
CA LEU A 614 16.56 52.79 -28.02
C LEU A 614 17.39 51.86 -28.93
N HIS A 615 16.78 51.07 -29.81
CA HIS A 615 17.52 50.24 -30.78
C HIS A 615 16.99 50.41 -32.20
N PRO A 616 17.86 50.60 -33.21
CA PRO A 616 17.43 50.57 -34.60
C PRO A 616 16.86 49.18 -34.91
N GLN A 617 15.59 49.14 -35.28
CA GLN A 617 14.96 47.94 -35.83
C GLN A 617 15.72 47.56 -37.10
N ILE A 618 16.52 46.50 -37.02
CA ILE A 618 17.02 45.81 -38.21
C ILE A 618 15.77 45.30 -38.93
N ALA A 619 15.51 45.82 -40.14
CA ALA A 619 14.46 45.31 -40.99
C ALA A 619 14.75 43.82 -41.26
N LEU A 620 13.80 42.97 -40.87
CA LEU A 620 13.79 41.56 -41.26
C LEU A 620 13.84 41.51 -42.81
N PRO A 621 14.70 40.69 -43.43
CA PRO A 621 14.62 40.40 -44.86
C PRO A 621 13.18 40.09 -45.27
N ASP A 622 12.75 40.54 -46.47
CA ASP A 622 11.38 40.34 -47.00
C ASP A 622 10.98 38.84 -47.11
N ASP A 623 11.96 37.95 -46.98
CA ASP A 623 11.90 36.49 -46.97
C ASP A 623 11.56 35.88 -45.59
N LEU A 624 11.46 36.66 -44.52
CA LEU A 624 10.98 36.21 -43.20
C LEU A 624 9.45 36.33 -43.10
N HIS A 625 8.79 35.27 -43.54
CA HIS A 625 7.35 35.17 -43.76
C HIS A 625 6.50 35.38 -42.48
N PRO A 626 5.29 35.97 -42.57
CA PRO A 626 4.29 36.07 -41.49
C PRO A 626 3.71 34.72 -41.00
N ASP A 627 4.30 33.59 -41.36
CA ASP A 627 3.84 32.22 -41.06
C ASP A 627 4.84 31.40 -40.24
N LEU A 628 5.75 32.04 -39.49
CA LEU A 628 6.71 31.32 -38.64
C LEU A 628 5.98 30.43 -37.63
N ILE A 629 6.18 29.12 -37.77
CA ILE A 629 5.61 28.11 -36.89
C ILE A 629 6.59 27.88 -35.74
N ARG A 630 6.17 28.07 -34.49
CA ARG A 630 7.02 27.88 -33.30
C ARG A 630 6.81 26.53 -32.59
N THR A 631 5.90 25.70 -33.09
CA THR A 631 5.68 24.32 -32.65
C THR A 631 6.31 23.34 -33.62
N ALA A 632 6.85 22.22 -33.13
CA ALA A 632 7.45 21.21 -33.99
C ALA A 632 7.29 19.81 -33.42
N LEU A 633 7.11 18.85 -34.34
CA LEU A 633 7.23 17.43 -34.06
C LEU A 633 8.71 17.03 -34.21
N CYS A 634 9.19 16.14 -33.35
CA CYS A 634 10.57 15.67 -33.42
C CYS A 634 10.64 14.14 -33.48
N ILE A 635 11.60 13.63 -34.26
CA ILE A 635 11.90 12.20 -34.36
C ILE A 635 13.33 11.98 -33.88
N GLU A 636 13.48 11.31 -32.73
CA GLU A 636 14.76 11.12 -32.05
C GLU A 636 15.12 9.63 -31.96
N PRO A 637 16.20 9.17 -32.62
CA PRO A 637 16.74 7.84 -32.39
C PRO A 637 17.54 7.80 -31.08
N ARG A 638 17.06 7.08 -30.07
CA ARG A 638 17.75 6.89 -28.78
C ARG A 638 17.95 5.42 -28.48
N GLU A 639 19.21 5.04 -28.24
CA GLU A 639 19.61 3.67 -27.85
C GLU A 639 19.10 2.56 -28.78
N GLY A 640 18.93 2.85 -30.07
CA GLY A 640 18.43 1.90 -31.06
C GLY A 640 16.89 1.84 -31.16
N ARG A 641 16.19 2.84 -30.61
CA ARG A 641 14.72 2.99 -30.62
C ARG A 641 14.35 4.34 -31.24
N LEU A 642 13.15 4.46 -31.79
CA LEU A 642 12.67 5.69 -32.39
C LEU A 642 11.60 6.33 -31.51
N TYR A 643 11.91 7.52 -30.98
CA TYR A 643 10.98 8.31 -30.18
C TYR A 643 10.35 9.42 -31.03
N CYS A 644 9.04 9.52 -30.97
CA CYS A 644 8.24 10.51 -31.69
C CYS A 644 7.69 11.51 -30.68
N PHE A 645 8.26 12.71 -30.67
CA PHE A 645 7.88 13.80 -29.79
C PHE A 645 6.68 14.56 -30.34
N MET A 646 5.55 14.50 -29.61
CA MET A 646 4.31 15.19 -29.94
C MET A 646 4.41 16.68 -29.61
N PRO A 647 4.11 17.60 -30.55
CA PRO A 647 4.05 19.03 -30.28
C PRO A 647 2.82 19.38 -29.41
N PRO A 648 2.83 20.54 -28.73
CA PRO A 648 1.64 21.02 -28.04
C PRO A 648 0.55 21.36 -29.06
N LEU A 649 -0.64 20.77 -28.86
CA LEU A 649 -1.83 21.02 -29.65
C LEU A 649 -2.93 21.56 -28.71
N THR A 650 -3.96 22.21 -29.27
CA THR A 650 -5.05 22.81 -28.48
C THR A 650 -6.39 22.08 -28.60
N HIS A 651 -6.52 21.19 -29.60
CA HIS A 651 -7.73 20.41 -29.87
C HIS A 651 -7.41 18.92 -30.02
N LEU A 652 -8.29 18.06 -29.49
CA LEU A 652 -8.15 16.61 -29.51
C LEU A 652 -8.17 16.05 -30.95
N GLU A 653 -9.00 16.62 -31.83
CA GLU A 653 -9.14 16.18 -33.21
C GLU A 653 -7.81 16.24 -33.97
N HIS A 654 -7.03 17.30 -33.76
CA HIS A 654 -5.72 17.48 -34.40
C HIS A 654 -4.70 16.49 -33.83
N TRP A 655 -4.77 16.21 -32.53
CA TRP A 655 -3.87 15.26 -31.89
C TRP A 655 -4.14 13.83 -32.39
N LEU A 656 -5.41 13.43 -32.51
CA LEU A 656 -5.79 12.12 -33.06
C LEU A 656 -5.38 11.96 -34.53
N ASP A 657 -5.56 12.99 -35.36
CA ASP A 657 -5.12 12.97 -36.76
C ASP A 657 -3.59 12.79 -36.87
N LEU A 658 -2.81 13.44 -35.99
CA LEU A 658 -1.36 13.27 -35.93
C LEU A 658 -0.96 11.85 -35.51
N VAL A 659 -1.63 11.27 -34.50
CA VAL A 659 -1.39 9.89 -34.07
C VAL A 659 -1.69 8.90 -35.20
N LEU A 660 -2.76 9.12 -35.96
CA LEU A 660 -3.06 8.28 -37.13
C LEU A 660 -1.95 8.38 -38.19
N CYS A 661 -1.43 9.58 -38.48
CA CYS A 661 -0.33 9.74 -39.43
C CYS A 661 0.95 9.04 -38.95
N LEU A 662 1.24 9.09 -37.65
CA LEU A 662 2.37 8.39 -37.04
C LEU A 662 2.23 6.87 -37.15
N GLU A 663 1.05 6.34 -36.86
CA GLU A 663 0.77 4.91 -36.98
C GLU A 663 0.83 4.44 -38.45
N ASP A 664 0.22 5.18 -39.38
CA ASP A 664 0.27 4.89 -40.82
C ASP A 664 1.72 4.85 -41.33
N THR A 665 2.56 5.78 -40.85
CA THR A 665 4.00 5.82 -41.16
C THR A 665 4.75 4.63 -40.58
N ALA A 666 4.49 4.30 -39.31
CA ALA A 666 5.09 3.14 -38.64
C ALA A 666 4.71 1.82 -39.32
N ALA A 667 3.47 1.70 -39.80
CA ALA A 667 2.98 0.54 -40.53
C ALA A 667 3.63 0.41 -41.91
N GLU A 668 3.75 1.51 -42.67
CA GLU A 668 4.41 1.53 -43.99
C GLU A 668 5.87 1.10 -43.88
N LEU A 669 6.59 1.64 -42.90
CA LEU A 669 8.02 1.38 -42.71
C LEU A 669 8.30 0.13 -41.88
N LYS A 670 7.29 -0.49 -41.27
CA LYS A 670 7.41 -1.60 -40.30
C LYS A 670 8.36 -1.27 -39.15
N MET A 671 8.24 -0.06 -38.63
CA MET A 671 9.08 0.47 -37.57
C MET A 671 8.24 0.75 -36.32
N PRO A 672 8.36 -0.05 -35.25
CA PRO A 672 7.73 0.28 -33.99
C PRO A 672 8.29 1.57 -33.39
N ILE A 673 7.40 2.42 -32.85
CA ILE A 673 7.75 3.75 -32.35
C ILE A 673 7.27 3.95 -30.92
N ILE A 674 7.98 4.81 -30.19
CA ILE A 674 7.59 5.25 -28.84
C ILE A 674 7.07 6.68 -28.94
N ILE A 675 5.85 6.92 -28.46
CA ILE A 675 5.26 8.27 -28.44
C ILE A 675 5.61 8.96 -27.14
N GLU A 676 6.14 10.18 -27.21
CA GLU A 676 6.46 11.01 -26.06
C GLU A 676 6.13 12.49 -26.30
N GLY A 677 6.34 13.34 -25.29
CA GLY A 677 6.19 14.80 -25.42
C GLY A 677 4.91 15.33 -24.81
N TYR A 678 4.20 16.20 -25.54
CA TYR A 678 2.98 16.83 -25.03
C TYR A 678 1.77 15.87 -25.14
N GLU A 679 1.05 15.77 -24.04
CA GLU A 679 -0.20 14.99 -23.94
C GLU A 679 -1.32 15.55 -24.85
N PRO A 680 -2.34 14.74 -25.18
CA PRO A 680 -3.54 15.26 -25.83
C PRO A 680 -4.18 16.37 -24.99
N PRO A 681 -4.78 17.38 -25.65
CA PRO A 681 -5.61 18.38 -24.97
C PRO A 681 -6.72 17.72 -24.17
N ARG A 682 -7.04 18.27 -22.99
CA ARG A 682 -8.11 17.74 -22.13
C ARG A 682 -9.45 17.79 -22.85
N ASP A 683 -10.10 16.64 -22.99
CA ASP A 683 -11.38 16.49 -23.67
C ASP A 683 -12.13 15.27 -23.13
N HIS A 684 -13.43 15.42 -22.87
CA HIS A 684 -14.25 14.39 -22.22
C HIS A 684 -14.51 13.15 -23.10
N ARG A 685 -14.25 13.23 -24.41
CA ARG A 685 -14.39 12.10 -25.36
C ARG A 685 -13.22 11.11 -25.27
N LEU A 686 -12.15 11.49 -24.58
CA LEU A 686 -10.97 10.66 -24.32
C LEU A 686 -10.91 10.27 -22.83
N GLN A 687 -10.43 9.07 -22.55
CA GLN A 687 -10.11 8.58 -21.21
C GLN A 687 -8.59 8.51 -21.04
N LYS A 688 -8.14 8.65 -19.80
CA LYS A 688 -6.73 8.63 -19.41
C LYS A 688 -6.54 7.74 -18.19
N LEU A 689 -5.57 6.85 -18.29
CA LEU A 689 -4.96 6.13 -17.17
C LEU A 689 -3.50 6.59 -17.10
N ALA A 690 -2.97 6.89 -15.92
CA ALA A 690 -1.55 7.22 -15.78
C ALA A 690 -0.90 6.50 -14.61
N VAL A 691 0.36 6.15 -14.77
CA VAL A 691 1.22 5.57 -13.75
C VAL A 691 2.44 6.48 -13.62
N THR A 692 2.63 7.05 -12.43
CA THR A 692 3.63 8.09 -12.16
C THR A 692 4.44 7.77 -10.90
N PRO A 693 5.74 8.14 -10.85
CA PRO A 693 6.56 7.95 -9.67
C PRO A 693 6.39 9.14 -8.72
N ASP A 694 6.09 8.83 -7.46
CA ASP A 694 6.14 9.78 -6.35
C ASP A 694 7.13 9.31 -5.27
N PRO A 695 7.56 10.18 -4.34
CA PRO A 695 8.53 9.79 -3.33
C PRO A 695 8.04 8.59 -2.53
N GLY A 696 8.80 7.48 -2.57
CA GLY A 696 8.47 6.24 -1.87
C GLY A 696 7.35 5.39 -2.47
N VAL A 697 6.67 5.80 -3.53
CA VAL A 697 5.54 5.05 -4.13
C VAL A 697 5.48 5.17 -5.66
N ILE A 698 4.71 4.28 -6.29
CA ILE A 698 4.09 4.51 -7.60
C ILE A 698 2.65 4.96 -7.35
N GLU A 699 2.20 6.00 -8.04
CA GLU A 699 0.82 6.47 -8.04
C GLU A 699 0.15 6.07 -9.37
N VAL A 700 -1.05 5.51 -9.28
CA VAL A 700 -1.88 5.16 -10.44
C VAL A 700 -3.09 6.09 -10.47
N ASN A 701 -3.16 6.95 -11.45
CA ASN A 701 -4.32 7.80 -11.72
C ASN A 701 -5.33 6.99 -12.53
N ILE A 702 -6.33 6.40 -11.87
CA ILE A 702 -7.36 5.60 -12.53
C ILE A 702 -8.42 6.51 -13.18
N HIS A 703 -8.93 6.08 -14.32
CA HIS A 703 -9.98 6.78 -15.03
C HIS A 703 -11.29 6.77 -14.22
N PRO A 704 -12.16 7.79 -14.35
CA PRO A 704 -13.37 7.88 -13.54
C PRO A 704 -14.43 6.82 -13.92
N SER A 705 -14.99 6.16 -12.92
CA SER A 705 -16.13 5.24 -13.05
C SER A 705 -17.46 6.00 -12.89
N GLU A 706 -18.45 5.66 -13.72
CA GLU A 706 -19.78 6.28 -13.69
C GLU A 706 -20.78 5.47 -12.84
N SER A 707 -20.54 4.16 -12.71
CA SER A 707 -21.40 3.22 -11.99
C SER A 707 -20.67 2.46 -10.88
N TRP A 708 -21.44 1.87 -9.96
CA TRP A 708 -20.93 0.98 -8.92
C TRP A 708 -20.23 -0.26 -9.52
N ASP A 709 -20.82 -0.87 -10.55
CA ASP A 709 -20.26 -2.06 -11.22
C ASP A 709 -18.90 -1.77 -11.87
N ASP A 710 -18.78 -0.61 -12.53
CA ASP A 710 -17.50 -0.18 -13.11
C ASP A 710 -16.46 0.02 -12.00
N MET A 711 -16.83 0.69 -10.91
CA MET A 711 -15.90 0.94 -9.80
C MET A 711 -15.42 -0.37 -9.14
N VAL A 712 -16.32 -1.34 -8.92
CA VAL A 712 -15.99 -2.67 -8.39
C VAL A 712 -15.02 -3.38 -9.33
N ARG A 713 -15.35 -3.47 -10.63
CA ARG A 713 -14.52 -4.12 -11.64
C ARG A 713 -13.14 -3.46 -11.73
N ASP A 714 -13.09 -2.15 -11.87
CA ASP A 714 -11.86 -1.41 -12.13
C ASP A 714 -10.92 -1.46 -10.92
N THR A 715 -11.46 -1.37 -9.70
CA THR A 715 -10.67 -1.50 -8.46
C THR A 715 -10.13 -2.93 -8.28
N GLN A 716 -10.94 -3.96 -8.53
CA GLN A 716 -10.47 -5.35 -8.43
C GLN A 716 -9.37 -5.67 -9.43
N ILE A 717 -9.53 -5.24 -10.69
CA ILE A 717 -8.50 -5.42 -11.73
C ILE A 717 -7.22 -4.70 -11.34
N LEU A 718 -7.31 -3.46 -10.84
CA LEU A 718 -6.13 -2.69 -10.44
C LEU A 718 -5.34 -3.40 -9.34
N TYR A 719 -6.01 -3.84 -8.26
CA TYR A 719 -5.34 -4.50 -7.14
C TYR A 719 -4.72 -5.84 -7.57
N GLU A 720 -5.41 -6.64 -8.37
CA GLU A 720 -4.88 -7.94 -8.81
C GLU A 720 -3.72 -7.76 -9.79
N GLU A 721 -3.83 -6.88 -10.80
CA GLU A 721 -2.72 -6.66 -11.75
C GLU A 721 -1.52 -5.97 -11.10
N ALA A 722 -1.72 -5.11 -10.09
CA ALA A 722 -0.62 -4.60 -9.27
C ALA A 722 0.09 -5.73 -8.53
N ARG A 723 -0.66 -6.61 -7.86
CA ARG A 723 -0.11 -7.78 -7.18
C ARG A 723 0.68 -8.68 -8.14
N GLN A 724 0.14 -8.94 -9.34
CA GLN A 724 0.82 -9.72 -10.39
C GLN A 724 2.06 -9.03 -10.98
N ALA A 725 2.10 -7.69 -10.94
CA ALA A 725 3.28 -6.89 -11.27
C ALA A 725 4.26 -6.74 -10.09
N ARG A 726 4.09 -7.52 -9.01
CA ARG A 726 4.90 -7.50 -7.78
C ARG A 726 4.84 -6.17 -7.01
N LEU A 727 3.68 -5.51 -7.08
CA LEU A 727 3.37 -4.27 -6.36
C LEU A 727 2.27 -4.52 -5.30
N GLY A 728 2.51 -4.06 -4.08
CA GLY A 728 1.63 -4.17 -2.92
C GLY A 728 1.07 -2.83 -2.47
N THR A 729 0.07 -2.87 -1.60
CA THR A 729 -0.70 -1.71 -1.11
C THR A 729 -0.42 -1.38 0.35
N GLU A 730 0.54 -2.07 0.95
CA GLU A 730 0.86 -1.99 2.37
C GLU A 730 2.36 -2.04 2.63
N LYS A 731 2.74 -1.60 3.83
CA LYS A 731 4.09 -1.70 4.39
C LYS A 731 4.00 -2.12 5.85
N PHE A 732 5.12 -2.62 6.35
CA PHE A 732 5.30 -2.86 7.77
C PHE A 732 6.30 -1.86 8.34
N MET A 733 6.06 -1.39 9.56
CA MET A 733 7.01 -0.62 10.35
C MET A 733 7.96 -1.56 11.10
N LEU A 734 9.11 -1.06 11.56
CA LEU A 734 10.11 -1.87 12.30
C LEU A 734 9.52 -2.61 13.50
N ASP A 735 8.56 -2.00 14.17
CA ASP A 735 7.90 -2.53 15.36
C ASP A 735 6.73 -3.49 15.04
N GLY A 736 6.58 -3.86 13.77
CA GLY A 736 5.54 -4.74 13.27
C GLY A 736 4.21 -4.04 12.99
N ARG A 737 4.06 -2.73 13.18
CA ARG A 737 2.80 -2.04 12.82
C ARG A 737 2.54 -2.14 11.32
N HIS A 738 1.28 -2.37 10.99
CA HIS A 738 0.80 -2.41 9.62
C HIS A 738 0.38 -0.99 9.21
N THR A 739 0.84 -0.52 8.05
CA THR A 739 0.50 0.80 7.50
C THR A 739 0.27 0.66 5.99
N GLY A 740 -0.40 1.64 5.38
CA GLY A 740 -0.48 1.72 3.92
C GLY A 740 0.90 1.98 3.31
N THR A 741 0.93 2.21 2.00
CA THR A 741 2.18 2.48 1.25
C THR A 741 2.98 3.69 1.72
N GLY A 742 2.43 4.53 2.61
CA GLY A 742 2.94 5.86 2.94
C GLY A 742 2.52 6.94 1.94
N GLY A 743 1.95 6.54 0.80
CA GLY A 743 1.23 7.41 -0.13
C GLY A 743 -0.26 7.50 0.21
N GLY A 744 -0.94 8.47 -0.41
CA GLY A 744 -2.40 8.60 -0.32
C GLY A 744 -3.13 7.61 -1.25
N ASN A 745 -4.43 7.47 -1.03
CA ASN A 745 -5.41 6.95 -1.99
C ASN A 745 -6.44 8.04 -2.23
N HIS A 746 -6.02 9.10 -2.93
CA HIS A 746 -6.92 10.24 -3.13
C HIS A 746 -8.14 9.79 -3.92
N VAL A 747 -9.32 10.22 -3.50
CA VAL A 747 -10.58 9.95 -4.22
C VAL A 747 -11.05 11.22 -4.88
N THR A 748 -11.33 11.15 -6.18
CA THR A 748 -11.71 12.30 -6.98
C THR A 748 -13.18 12.21 -7.35
N LEU A 749 -13.97 13.22 -6.97
CA LEU A 749 -15.39 13.34 -7.32
C LEU A 749 -15.58 14.36 -8.45
N GLY A 750 -16.45 14.05 -9.40
CA GLY A 750 -16.76 14.93 -10.52
C GLY A 750 -18.01 14.53 -11.30
N GLY A 751 -18.07 14.93 -12.56
CA GLY A 751 -19.06 14.45 -13.53
C GLY A 751 -18.42 14.06 -14.86
N PRO A 752 -19.19 13.51 -15.83
CA PRO A 752 -18.67 13.12 -17.14
C PRO A 752 -18.04 14.29 -17.91
N THR A 753 -18.54 15.50 -17.68
CA THR A 753 -17.97 16.77 -18.15
C THR A 753 -17.91 17.77 -17.00
N PRO A 754 -17.10 18.84 -17.08
CA PRO A 754 -17.11 19.90 -16.07
C PRO A 754 -18.50 20.55 -15.89
N ALA A 755 -19.29 20.65 -16.97
CA ALA A 755 -20.66 21.17 -16.91
C ALA A 755 -21.63 20.23 -16.16
N ASP A 756 -21.37 18.92 -16.21
CA ASP A 756 -22.16 17.90 -15.53
C ASP A 756 -21.78 17.70 -14.06
N SER A 757 -20.64 18.27 -13.62
CA SER A 757 -20.14 18.07 -12.26
C SER A 757 -21.18 18.46 -11.21
N PRO A 758 -21.61 17.55 -10.32
CA PRO A 758 -22.57 17.86 -9.27
C PRO A 758 -22.04 18.94 -8.31
N LEU A 759 -20.71 19.02 -8.17
CA LEU A 759 -20.01 19.94 -7.26
C LEU A 759 -20.05 21.39 -7.77
N LEU A 760 -20.10 21.59 -9.09
CA LEU A 760 -20.26 22.91 -9.71
C LEU A 760 -21.73 23.26 -9.93
N ARG A 761 -22.55 22.28 -10.32
CA ARG A 761 -23.99 22.47 -10.55
C ARG A 761 -24.71 22.88 -9.29
N LYS A 762 -24.40 22.23 -8.16
CA LYS A 762 -25.10 22.38 -6.88
C LYS A 762 -24.12 22.72 -5.75
N PRO A 763 -23.81 24.00 -5.52
CA PRO A 763 -22.77 24.45 -4.59
C PRO A 763 -22.96 24.02 -3.13
N ASP A 764 -24.22 23.88 -2.69
CA ASP A 764 -24.54 23.44 -1.34
C ASP A 764 -24.16 21.98 -1.06
N LEU A 765 -23.83 21.18 -2.07
CA LEU A 765 -23.23 19.85 -1.91
C LEU A 765 -21.83 19.94 -1.29
N VAL A 766 -20.96 20.81 -1.82
CA VAL A 766 -19.58 20.98 -1.30
C VAL A 766 -19.62 21.55 0.12
N GLN A 767 -20.52 22.51 0.38
CA GLN A 767 -20.79 23.00 1.74
C GLN A 767 -21.22 21.87 2.68
N SER A 768 -22.14 21.00 2.23
CA SER A 768 -22.64 19.87 3.03
C SER A 768 -21.51 18.91 3.38
N LEU A 769 -20.66 18.55 2.42
CA LEU A 769 -19.52 17.66 2.62
C LEU A 769 -18.53 18.25 3.63
N ILE A 770 -18.10 19.50 3.44
CA ILE A 770 -17.15 20.15 4.36
C ILE A 770 -17.74 20.27 5.77
N GLY A 771 -18.98 20.75 5.89
CA GLY A 771 -19.65 20.91 7.18
C GLY A 771 -19.85 19.58 7.91
N TYR A 772 -20.19 18.52 7.18
CA TYR A 772 -20.37 17.18 7.74
C TYR A 772 -19.06 16.57 8.22
N TRP A 773 -17.98 16.67 7.43
CA TRP A 773 -16.63 16.25 7.86
C TRP A 773 -16.14 17.06 9.07
N GLN A 774 -16.45 18.35 9.12
CA GLN A 774 -16.09 19.20 10.24
C GLN A 774 -16.79 18.75 11.55
N HIS A 775 -18.05 18.32 11.44
CA HIS A 775 -18.82 17.80 12.58
C HIS A 775 -18.50 16.36 12.97
N HIS A 776 -17.96 15.57 12.05
CA HIS A 776 -17.64 14.17 12.27
C HIS A 776 -16.15 13.90 12.03
N PRO A 777 -15.26 14.23 12.99
CA PRO A 777 -13.82 14.01 12.86
C PRO A 777 -13.42 12.57 12.54
N SER A 778 -14.26 11.58 12.86
CA SER A 778 -14.02 10.18 12.51
C SER A 778 -13.82 9.97 11.01
N LEU A 779 -14.49 10.76 10.15
CA LEU A 779 -14.36 10.66 8.69
C LEU A 779 -12.99 11.09 8.17
N SER A 780 -12.24 11.87 8.95
CA SER A 780 -10.83 12.19 8.66
C SER A 780 -9.91 11.13 9.27
N TYR A 781 -10.07 10.85 10.57
CA TYR A 781 -9.07 10.11 11.33
C TYR A 781 -9.12 8.59 11.17
N LEU A 782 -10.28 8.01 10.87
CA LEU A 782 -10.38 6.55 10.63
C LEU A 782 -9.59 6.15 9.38
N PHE A 783 -9.64 6.99 8.34
CA PHE A 783 -9.11 6.68 7.02
C PHE A 783 -7.76 7.36 6.70
N SER A 784 -7.31 8.32 7.50
CA SER A 784 -6.05 9.07 7.29
C SER A 784 -4.81 8.28 7.63
N GLY A 785 -3.69 8.48 6.94
CA GLY A 785 -2.39 7.91 7.35
C GLY A 785 -1.89 8.40 8.71
N MET A 786 -0.68 7.95 9.10
CA MET A 786 -0.08 8.32 10.40
C MET A 786 0.28 9.81 10.53
N PHE A 787 0.48 10.50 9.40
CA PHE A 787 0.88 11.90 9.38
C PHE A 787 -0.36 12.82 9.32
N ILE A 788 -0.94 13.11 10.48
CA ILE A 788 -2.08 14.03 10.64
C ILE A 788 -1.69 15.34 11.34
N GLY A 789 -2.58 16.33 11.30
CA GLY A 789 -2.40 17.63 11.95
C GLY A 789 -2.07 18.76 10.98
N PRO A 790 -1.83 19.99 11.50
CA PRO A 790 -1.77 21.22 10.69
C PRO A 790 -0.66 21.27 9.65
N THR A 791 0.41 20.50 9.86
CA THR A 791 1.59 20.45 8.98
C THR A 791 1.58 19.22 8.08
N SER A 792 0.50 18.43 8.10
CA SER A 792 0.34 17.20 7.33
C SER A 792 0.22 17.47 5.81
N GLN A 793 0.06 16.41 5.02
CA GLN A 793 -0.18 16.53 3.59
C GLN A 793 -1.63 16.95 3.26
N ALA A 794 -2.57 16.69 4.16
CA ALA A 794 -4.00 16.93 3.97
C ALA A 794 -4.70 17.36 5.28
N PRO A 795 -4.28 18.49 5.90
CA PRO A 795 -4.87 18.98 7.13
C PRO A 795 -6.37 19.25 6.98
N ARG A 796 -7.11 19.04 8.07
CA ARG A 796 -8.50 19.48 8.18
C ARG A 796 -8.57 21.01 8.22
N VAL A 797 -9.75 21.54 7.87
CA VAL A 797 -9.99 22.99 7.88
C VAL A 797 -9.83 23.61 9.28
N ASP A 798 -10.00 22.84 10.35
CA ASP A 798 -9.98 23.29 11.75
C ASP A 798 -8.72 22.90 12.54
N GLU A 799 -7.66 22.39 11.90
CA GLU A 799 -6.42 21.99 12.59
C GLU A 799 -5.33 23.07 12.66
N ALA A 800 -5.40 24.10 11.81
CA ALA A 800 -4.30 25.05 11.60
C ALA A 800 -4.50 26.42 12.26
N ARG A 801 -5.67 27.03 12.09
CA ARG A 801 -5.95 28.42 12.49
C ARG A 801 -7.31 28.51 13.16
N ASP A 802 -7.33 28.98 14.40
CA ASP A 802 -8.55 29.07 15.22
C ASP A 802 -9.62 30.01 14.65
N ASP A 803 -9.20 31.04 13.88
CA ASP A 803 -10.09 32.01 13.25
C ASP A 803 -10.71 31.50 11.94
N ARG A 804 -10.15 30.46 11.33
CA ARG A 804 -10.58 29.95 10.01
C ARG A 804 -12.02 29.45 10.02
N LEU A 805 -12.48 28.83 11.11
CA LEU A 805 -13.87 28.37 11.24
C LEU A 805 -14.89 29.52 11.25
N TYR A 806 -14.50 30.71 11.76
CA TYR A 806 -15.37 31.89 11.71
C TYR A 806 -15.56 32.38 10.27
N GLU A 807 -14.47 32.47 9.51
CA GLU A 807 -14.52 32.86 8.09
C GLU A 807 -15.25 31.82 7.23
N LEU A 808 -15.11 30.53 7.57
CA LEU A 808 -15.84 29.45 6.91
C LEU A 808 -17.36 29.56 7.13
N ASP A 809 -17.81 29.90 8.35
CA ASP A 809 -19.23 30.13 8.64
C ASP A 809 -19.79 31.31 7.82
N ILE A 810 -19.00 32.37 7.60
CA ILE A 810 -19.39 33.47 6.71
C ILE A 810 -19.46 33.00 5.25
N ALA A 811 -18.46 32.26 4.78
CA ALA A 811 -18.45 31.72 3.42
C ALA A 811 -19.66 30.81 3.14
N PHE A 812 -20.04 29.99 4.11
CA PHE A 812 -21.25 29.16 4.06
C PHE A 812 -22.56 29.95 3.94
N GLN A 813 -22.60 31.19 4.46
CA GLN A 813 -23.76 32.08 4.27
C GLN A 813 -23.81 32.68 2.85
N GLN A 814 -22.67 32.79 2.17
CA GLN A 814 -22.58 33.27 0.79
C GLN A 814 -22.78 32.17 -0.25
N MET A 815 -22.85 30.90 0.18
CA MET A 815 -23.03 29.77 -0.73
C MET A 815 -24.47 29.74 -1.27
N PRO A 816 -24.68 29.82 -2.59
CA PRO A 816 -26.03 29.83 -3.15
C PRO A 816 -26.71 28.45 -2.98
N PRO A 817 -28.03 28.44 -2.71
CA PRO A 817 -28.78 27.20 -2.55
C PRO A 817 -29.14 26.54 -3.88
N GLY A 818 -29.14 25.21 -3.93
CA GLY A 818 -29.61 24.46 -5.09
C GLY A 818 -28.72 24.60 -6.34
N GLU A 819 -29.30 24.39 -7.52
CA GLU A 819 -28.55 24.48 -8.76
C GLU A 819 -28.28 25.93 -9.19
N VAL A 820 -27.08 26.20 -9.71
CA VAL A 820 -26.68 27.54 -10.16
C VAL A 820 -26.13 27.56 -11.59
N PRO A 821 -26.34 28.67 -12.33
CA PRO A 821 -25.77 28.84 -13.67
C PRO A 821 -24.31 29.33 -13.65
N GLN A 822 -23.78 29.79 -12.51
CA GLN A 822 -22.40 30.27 -12.38
C GLN A 822 -21.48 29.22 -11.72
N PRO A 823 -20.80 28.34 -12.49
CA PRO A 823 -19.99 27.25 -11.94
C PRO A 823 -18.81 27.74 -11.08
N TRP A 824 -18.30 28.95 -11.33
CA TRP A 824 -17.13 29.51 -10.64
C TRP A 824 -17.37 29.91 -9.17
N VAL A 825 -18.64 30.03 -8.73
CA VAL A 825 -18.97 30.58 -7.40
C VAL A 825 -18.41 29.73 -6.27
N VAL A 826 -18.53 28.40 -6.37
CA VAL A 826 -18.08 27.45 -5.33
C VAL A 826 -16.60 27.63 -5.03
N ASP A 827 -15.80 27.68 -6.09
CA ASP A 827 -14.35 27.87 -6.03
C ASP A 827 -13.99 29.23 -5.40
N ARG A 828 -14.60 30.32 -5.88
CA ARG A 828 -14.28 31.68 -5.38
C ARG A 828 -14.59 31.86 -3.90
N VAL A 829 -15.65 31.22 -3.40
CA VAL A 829 -16.06 31.31 -1.99
C VAL A 829 -15.12 30.52 -1.08
N LEU A 830 -14.58 29.38 -1.54
CA LEU A 830 -13.85 28.44 -0.67
C LEU A 830 -12.32 28.45 -0.86
N ARG A 831 -11.80 28.86 -2.02
CA ARG A 831 -10.38 28.67 -2.40
C ARG A 831 -9.37 29.18 -1.39
N ASN A 832 -9.63 30.32 -0.76
CA ASN A 832 -8.69 30.90 0.22
C ASN A 832 -8.84 30.30 1.62
N LEU A 833 -9.93 29.57 1.89
CA LEU A 833 -10.21 28.92 3.17
C LEU A 833 -9.73 27.46 3.19
N LEU A 834 -9.81 26.79 2.05
CA LEU A 834 -9.29 25.43 1.83
C LEU A 834 -7.81 25.49 1.41
N THR A 835 -6.96 25.94 2.34
CA THR A 835 -5.50 26.02 2.17
C THR A 835 -4.74 25.45 3.37
N ASP A 836 -3.51 24.97 3.17
CA ASP A 836 -2.61 24.66 4.28
C ASP A 836 -2.11 25.93 5.00
N VAL A 837 -1.23 25.77 6.00
CA VAL A 837 -0.61 26.90 6.72
C VAL A 837 0.25 27.82 5.84
N THR A 838 0.66 27.36 4.65
CA THR A 838 1.44 28.14 3.67
C THR A 838 0.59 28.78 2.58
N GLY A 839 -0.73 28.54 2.58
CA GLY A 839 -1.65 29.03 1.56
C GLY A 839 -1.79 28.10 0.34
N ASN A 840 -1.28 26.87 0.41
CA ASN A 840 -1.34 25.90 -0.68
C ASN A 840 -2.68 25.14 -0.67
N THR A 841 -3.45 25.28 -1.74
CA THR A 841 -4.76 24.63 -1.95
C THR A 841 -4.65 23.13 -2.23
N HIS A 842 -3.53 22.68 -2.80
CA HIS A 842 -3.24 21.28 -3.10
C HIS A 842 -2.99 20.44 -1.83
N ARG A 843 -2.72 21.09 -0.69
CA ARG A 843 -2.38 20.44 0.58
C ARG A 843 -3.51 20.57 1.59
N THR A 844 -4.70 20.16 1.20
CA THR A 844 -5.88 20.14 2.10
C THR A 844 -6.64 18.84 1.96
N GLU A 845 -7.40 18.47 3.00
CA GLU A 845 -8.28 17.30 2.97
C GLU A 845 -9.27 17.37 1.80
N PHE A 846 -9.86 18.55 1.56
CA PHE A 846 -10.74 18.85 0.42
C PHE A 846 -10.01 19.74 -0.59
N CYS A 847 -9.31 19.12 -1.52
CA CYS A 847 -8.55 19.83 -2.55
C CYS A 847 -9.47 20.25 -3.70
N ILE A 848 -9.54 21.56 -3.95
CA ILE A 848 -10.37 22.17 -5.00
C ILE A 848 -9.55 22.71 -6.19
N ASP A 849 -8.28 22.32 -6.31
CA ASP A 849 -7.41 22.82 -7.38
C ASP A 849 -7.89 22.45 -8.78
N LYS A 850 -8.49 21.27 -8.91
CA LYS A 850 -9.08 20.78 -10.17
C LYS A 850 -10.58 21.16 -10.29
N LEU A 851 -11.12 22.00 -9.40
CA LEU A 851 -12.55 22.39 -9.43
C LEU A 851 -12.83 23.45 -10.51
N TYR A 852 -12.43 24.69 -10.27
CA TYR A 852 -12.58 25.79 -11.23
C TYR A 852 -11.43 26.80 -11.10
N SER A 853 -10.26 26.48 -11.69
CA SER A 853 -9.13 27.42 -11.68
C SER A 853 -9.45 28.72 -12.45
N PRO A 854 -9.05 29.89 -11.94
CA PRO A 854 -9.23 31.16 -12.64
C PRO A 854 -8.18 31.36 -13.74
N ASP A 855 -7.04 30.66 -13.66
CA ASP A 855 -5.82 30.99 -14.39
C ASP A 855 -5.81 30.40 -15.81
N SER A 856 -6.43 29.25 -16.04
CA SER A 856 -6.49 28.60 -17.35
C SER A 856 -7.84 27.93 -17.62
N ALA A 857 -8.13 27.65 -18.91
CA ALA A 857 -9.31 26.87 -19.29
C ALA A 857 -9.12 25.39 -18.92
N SER A 858 -7.92 24.85 -19.14
CA SER A 858 -7.52 23.49 -18.75
C SER A 858 -7.64 23.16 -17.24
N GLY A 859 -7.59 24.18 -16.37
CA GLY A 859 -7.77 24.04 -14.93
C GLY A 859 -9.23 23.99 -14.44
N ARG A 860 -10.22 24.06 -15.34
CA ARG A 860 -11.66 24.06 -15.00
C ARG A 860 -12.27 22.69 -15.24
N GLN A 861 -11.98 21.73 -14.37
CA GLN A 861 -12.33 20.31 -14.59
C GLN A 861 -13.58 19.87 -13.81
N GLY A 862 -14.03 20.66 -12.84
CA GLY A 862 -15.19 20.32 -12.01
C GLY A 862 -14.92 19.21 -11.01
N LEU A 863 -13.66 19.03 -10.59
CA LEU A 863 -13.24 17.94 -9.71
C LEU A 863 -12.91 18.44 -8.30
N VAL A 864 -13.32 17.67 -7.27
CA VAL A 864 -12.82 17.82 -5.89
C VAL A 864 -12.13 16.53 -5.49
N GLU A 865 -10.96 16.66 -4.86
CA GLU A 865 -10.15 15.52 -4.43
C GLU A 865 -10.14 15.42 -2.91
N PHE A 866 -10.45 14.23 -2.41
CA PHE A 866 -10.37 13.87 -1.00
C PHE A 866 -8.99 13.28 -0.76
N ARG A 867 -8.15 14.01 -0.03
CA ARG A 867 -6.72 13.67 0.10
C ARG A 867 -6.35 12.99 1.40
N ALA A 868 -7.18 13.09 2.44
CA ALA A 868 -6.91 12.51 3.76
C ALA A 868 -7.24 11.00 3.84
N PHE A 869 -7.01 10.26 2.76
CA PHE A 869 -7.20 8.81 2.71
C PHE A 869 -5.87 8.11 2.47
N GLU A 870 -5.53 7.20 3.39
CA GLU A 870 -4.45 6.25 3.22
C GLU A 870 -4.89 5.10 2.31
N MET A 871 -3.93 4.48 1.63
CA MET A 871 -4.17 3.30 0.80
C MET A 871 -4.73 2.12 1.61
N PRO A 872 -5.96 1.65 1.32
CA PRO A 872 -6.50 0.46 1.96
C PRO A 872 -5.77 -0.80 1.49
N PRO A 873 -5.45 -1.74 2.39
CA PRO A 873 -4.71 -2.96 2.06
C PRO A 873 -5.49 -3.95 1.17
N HIS A 874 -6.80 -3.78 1.02
CA HIS A 874 -7.65 -4.68 0.25
C HIS A 874 -8.67 -3.95 -0.62
N ALA A 875 -8.90 -4.44 -1.85
CA ALA A 875 -9.79 -3.84 -2.84
C ALA A 875 -11.22 -3.62 -2.29
N ARG A 876 -11.79 -4.63 -1.62
CA ARG A 876 -13.12 -4.52 -1.01
C ARG A 876 -13.18 -3.44 0.10
N MET A 877 -12.11 -3.23 0.86
CA MET A 877 -12.07 -2.13 1.84
C MET A 877 -12.15 -0.79 1.11
N SER A 878 -11.32 -0.59 0.09
CA SER A 878 -11.37 0.59 -0.78
C SER A 878 -12.78 0.85 -1.34
N LEU A 879 -13.46 -0.19 -1.82
CA LEU A 879 -14.83 -0.10 -2.33
C LEU A 879 -15.85 0.29 -1.26
N ALA A 880 -15.75 -0.23 -0.03
CA ALA A 880 -16.63 0.17 1.07
C ALA A 880 -16.45 1.65 1.46
N GLN A 881 -15.20 2.14 1.43
CA GLN A 881 -14.91 3.57 1.63
C GLN A 881 -15.48 4.42 0.48
N MET A 882 -15.32 3.99 -0.78
CA MET A 882 -15.90 4.69 -1.93
C MET A 882 -17.44 4.70 -1.89
N LEU A 883 -18.08 3.62 -1.43
CA LEU A 883 -19.53 3.53 -1.24
C LEU A 883 -20.02 4.55 -0.21
N LEU A 884 -19.28 4.73 0.90
CA LEU A 884 -19.59 5.73 1.91
C LEU A 884 -19.63 7.14 1.31
N LEU A 885 -18.59 7.51 0.54
CA LEU A 885 -18.52 8.81 -0.14
C LEU A 885 -19.67 8.99 -1.15
N ARG A 886 -19.90 7.97 -1.98
CA ARG A 886 -20.95 7.97 -3.00
C ARG A 886 -22.34 8.13 -2.37
N THR A 887 -22.57 7.47 -1.25
CA THR A 887 -23.85 7.57 -0.52
C THR A 887 -24.03 8.92 0.14
N LEU A 888 -22.96 9.50 0.72
CA LEU A 888 -23.02 10.85 1.29
C LEU A 888 -23.34 11.90 0.22
N VAL A 889 -22.81 11.76 -1.00
CA VAL A 889 -23.20 12.60 -2.14
C VAL A 889 -24.69 12.44 -2.46
N ALA A 890 -25.20 11.20 -2.56
CA ALA A 890 -26.63 10.96 -2.81
C ALA A 890 -27.52 11.58 -1.71
N ARG A 891 -27.15 11.37 -0.44
CA ARG A 891 -27.84 11.89 0.75
C ARG A 891 -27.87 13.42 0.76
N PHE A 892 -26.73 14.10 0.54
CA PHE A 892 -26.66 15.56 0.52
C PHE A 892 -27.24 16.19 -0.74
N TRP A 893 -27.23 15.47 -1.86
CA TRP A 893 -27.92 15.91 -3.07
C TRP A 893 -29.43 16.01 -2.83
N LYS A 894 -30.02 15.03 -2.15
CA LYS A 894 -31.44 15.02 -1.79
C LYS A 894 -31.75 16.03 -0.68
N GLU A 895 -30.99 16.01 0.41
CA GLU A 895 -31.18 16.87 1.57
C GLU A 895 -29.85 17.53 2.00
N PRO A 896 -29.60 18.80 1.61
CA PRO A 896 -28.38 19.51 1.94
C PRO A 896 -28.17 19.64 3.46
N TYR A 897 -26.92 19.41 3.91
CA TYR A 897 -26.54 19.51 5.31
C TYR A 897 -26.10 20.94 5.65
N ARG A 898 -27.04 21.76 6.15
CA ARG A 898 -26.79 23.16 6.53
C ARG A 898 -26.81 23.34 8.04
N ARG A 899 -25.64 23.22 8.66
CA ARG A 899 -25.43 23.39 10.10
C ARG A 899 -24.22 24.30 10.33
N LYS A 900 -24.18 24.98 11.48
CA LYS A 900 -23.04 25.85 11.84
C LYS A 900 -21.84 25.00 12.27
N PRO A 901 -20.61 25.35 11.86
CA PRO A 901 -19.40 24.65 12.30
C PRO A 901 -19.27 24.56 13.83
N VAL A 902 -18.78 23.42 14.32
CA VAL A 902 -18.54 23.16 15.76
C VAL A 902 -17.11 23.58 16.12
N ARG A 903 -16.94 24.25 17.27
CA ARG A 903 -15.61 24.64 17.77
C ARG A 903 -15.08 23.58 18.74
N TRP A 904 -14.41 22.56 18.21
CA TRP A 904 -13.86 21.45 19.00
C TRP A 904 -12.72 21.90 19.94
N GLY A 905 -11.88 22.85 19.53
CA GLY A 905 -10.71 23.24 20.31
C GLY A 905 -9.78 22.05 20.57
N THR A 906 -9.24 21.94 21.79
CA THR A 906 -8.33 20.85 22.17
C THR A 906 -9.02 19.48 22.23
N GLU A 907 -10.35 19.42 22.32
CA GLU A 907 -11.08 18.15 22.28
C GLU A 907 -10.89 17.41 20.94
N LEU A 908 -10.59 18.13 19.85
CA LEU A 908 -10.34 17.53 18.54
C LEU A 908 -9.22 16.48 18.63
N HIS A 909 -8.09 16.86 19.21
CA HIS A 909 -6.92 15.98 19.35
C HIS A 909 -6.90 15.15 20.65
N ASP A 910 -7.72 15.50 21.64
CA ASP A 910 -7.80 14.72 22.89
C ASP A 910 -8.78 13.53 22.80
N ARG A 911 -9.95 13.74 22.16
CA ARG A 911 -10.99 12.70 22.04
C ARG A 911 -10.88 11.95 20.72
N PHE A 912 -10.90 12.65 19.60
CA PHE A 912 -11.09 12.03 18.28
C PHE A 912 -9.83 11.39 17.69
N LEU A 913 -8.75 11.32 18.47
CA LEU A 913 -7.58 10.48 18.17
C LEU A 913 -7.62 9.14 18.91
N LEU A 914 -8.61 8.93 19.78
CA LEU A 914 -8.83 7.68 20.50
C LEU A 914 -9.89 6.81 19.78
N PRO A 915 -9.64 5.51 19.57
CA PRO A 915 -10.52 4.61 18.82
C PRO A 915 -11.97 4.59 19.30
N HIS A 916 -12.21 4.70 20.61
CA HIS A 916 -13.56 4.71 21.17
C HIS A 916 -14.40 5.87 20.66
N PHE A 917 -13.85 7.09 20.71
CA PHE A 917 -14.59 8.29 20.29
C PHE A 917 -14.69 8.39 18.77
N VAL A 918 -13.68 7.92 18.04
CA VAL A 918 -13.77 7.76 16.58
C VAL A 918 -14.90 6.80 16.22
N ARG A 919 -14.99 5.65 16.89
CA ARG A 919 -16.07 4.67 16.67
C ARG A 919 -17.44 5.20 17.08
N GLN A 920 -17.51 5.94 18.19
CA GLN A 920 -18.75 6.57 18.62
C GLN A 920 -19.26 7.58 17.59
N ASP A 921 -18.40 8.50 17.14
CA ASP A 921 -18.73 9.52 16.14
C ASP A 921 -19.06 8.88 14.78
N PHE A 922 -18.31 7.86 14.37
CA PHE A 922 -18.58 7.14 13.13
C PHE A 922 -19.92 6.39 13.18
N ASN A 923 -20.29 5.81 14.32
CA ASN A 923 -21.61 5.20 14.50
C ASN A 923 -22.74 6.23 14.38
N ASP A 924 -22.52 7.49 14.76
CA ASP A 924 -23.49 8.56 14.53
C ASP A 924 -23.67 8.84 13.03
N VAL A 925 -22.58 8.78 12.24
CA VAL A 925 -22.65 8.85 10.77
C VAL A 925 -23.44 7.68 10.19
N ILE A 926 -23.16 6.45 10.61
CA ILE A 926 -23.89 5.26 10.16
C ILE A 926 -25.37 5.36 10.54
N CYS A 927 -25.69 5.82 11.75
CA CYS A 927 -27.07 6.04 12.18
C CYS A 927 -27.78 7.11 11.33
N ASP A 928 -27.10 8.20 10.94
CA ASP A 928 -27.67 9.22 10.04
C ASP A 928 -28.00 8.61 8.67
N LEU A 929 -27.07 7.84 8.09
CA LEU A 929 -27.27 7.16 6.80
C LEU A 929 -28.41 6.13 6.86
N GLN A 930 -28.50 5.34 7.93
CA GLN A 930 -29.62 4.42 8.16
C GLN A 930 -30.96 5.14 8.25
N ARG A 931 -31.03 6.27 8.98
CA ARG A 931 -32.24 7.11 9.04
C ARG A 931 -32.60 7.71 7.68
N ALA A 932 -31.61 8.00 6.84
CA ALA A 932 -31.81 8.47 5.48
C ALA A 932 -32.23 7.36 4.49
N GLY A 933 -32.27 6.09 4.93
CA GLY A 933 -32.73 4.94 4.14
C GLY A 933 -31.61 4.08 3.55
N TYR A 934 -30.37 4.27 3.97
CA TYR A 934 -29.20 3.50 3.52
C TYR A 934 -28.79 2.47 4.60
N PRO A 935 -29.03 1.17 4.42
CA PRO A 935 -28.79 0.14 5.42
C PRO A 935 -27.31 -0.22 5.62
N PHE A 936 -26.47 0.76 5.93
CA PHE A 936 -25.08 0.51 6.33
C PHE A 936 -25.02 -0.28 7.64
N ASP A 937 -24.19 -1.32 7.69
CA ASP A 937 -23.86 -2.02 8.92
C ASP A 937 -22.54 -1.46 9.50
N PRO A 938 -22.50 -1.03 10.77
CA PRO A 938 -21.25 -0.64 11.44
C PRO A 938 -20.13 -1.68 11.30
N ALA A 939 -20.46 -2.98 11.25
CA ALA A 939 -19.49 -4.07 11.13
C ALA A 939 -18.71 -4.04 9.81
N TRP A 940 -19.22 -3.39 8.75
CA TRP A 940 -18.50 -3.21 7.49
C TRP A 940 -17.26 -2.32 7.63
N PHE A 941 -17.09 -1.61 8.74
CA PHE A 941 -15.92 -0.76 8.96
C PHE A 941 -14.99 -1.31 10.06
N ASP A 942 -15.29 -2.45 10.66
CA ASP A 942 -14.40 -3.09 11.64
C ASP A 942 -12.98 -3.36 11.09
N PRO A 943 -12.79 -3.81 9.82
CA PRO A 943 -11.44 -3.94 9.26
C PRO A 943 -10.65 -2.63 9.23
N PHE A 944 -11.32 -1.48 9.03
CA PHE A 944 -10.67 -0.17 9.09
C PHE A 944 -10.25 0.20 10.51
N PHE A 945 -11.07 -0.14 11.51
CA PHE A 945 -10.71 0.08 12.91
C PHE A 945 -9.54 -0.81 13.35
N GLU A 946 -9.51 -2.07 12.94
CA GLU A 946 -8.37 -2.96 13.24
C GLU A 946 -7.09 -2.53 12.54
N PHE A 947 -7.20 -2.03 11.29
CA PHE A 947 -6.06 -1.49 10.56
C PHE A 947 -5.53 -0.19 11.17
N ARG A 948 -6.41 0.76 11.52
CA ARG A 948 -6.02 2.07 12.07
C ARG A 948 -5.61 2.01 13.54
N PHE A 949 -6.29 1.18 14.32
CA PHE A 949 -6.17 1.09 15.78
C PHE A 949 -5.90 -0.36 16.22
N PRO A 950 -4.75 -0.94 15.81
CA PRO A 950 -4.43 -2.33 16.09
C PRO A 950 -4.47 -2.62 17.59
N HIS A 951 -5.00 -3.79 17.91
CA HIS A 951 -5.02 -4.35 19.26
C HIS A 951 -3.63 -4.80 19.70
N TYR A 952 -3.27 -4.47 20.94
CA TYR A 952 -1.99 -4.88 21.54
C TYR A 952 -2.13 -6.00 22.57
N GLY A 953 -3.24 -6.06 23.29
CA GLY A 953 -3.46 -7.10 24.29
C GLY A 953 -4.61 -6.79 25.24
N ASP A 954 -5.09 -7.85 25.88
CA ASP A 954 -6.14 -7.81 26.89
C ASP A 954 -5.61 -8.31 28.23
N LEU A 955 -6.18 -7.80 29.31
CA LEU A 955 -6.02 -8.30 30.68
C LEU A 955 -7.41 -8.57 31.26
N VAL A 956 -7.63 -9.76 31.80
CA VAL A 956 -8.81 -10.08 32.60
C VAL A 956 -8.34 -10.44 34.00
N THR A 957 -8.76 -9.67 35.00
CA THR A 957 -8.44 -9.94 36.41
C THR A 957 -9.31 -11.06 36.97
N GLU A 958 -8.89 -11.67 38.08
CA GLU A 958 -9.66 -12.76 38.72
C GLU A 958 -11.08 -12.36 39.11
N ASN A 959 -11.31 -11.09 39.43
CA ASN A 959 -12.64 -10.56 39.76
C ASN A 959 -13.44 -10.09 38.53
N GLY A 960 -13.00 -10.39 37.32
CA GLY A 960 -13.74 -10.18 36.08
C GLY A 960 -13.66 -8.75 35.52
N ILE A 961 -12.70 -7.93 35.95
CA ILE A 961 -12.43 -6.63 35.33
C ILE A 961 -11.59 -6.89 34.08
N SER A 962 -12.09 -6.46 32.92
CA SER A 962 -11.39 -6.60 31.64
C SER A 962 -10.81 -5.26 31.20
N MET A 963 -9.55 -5.25 30.78
CA MET A 963 -8.86 -4.11 30.22
C MET A 963 -8.31 -4.45 28.83
N GLU A 964 -8.51 -3.55 27.88
CA GLU A 964 -8.05 -3.65 26.49
C GLU A 964 -7.08 -2.50 26.20
N LEU A 965 -5.95 -2.82 25.55
CA LEU A 965 -4.99 -1.84 25.04
C LEU A 965 -5.02 -1.83 23.51
N ARG A 966 -5.23 -0.64 22.93
CA ARG A 966 -5.19 -0.41 21.47
C ARG A 966 -4.30 0.76 21.13
N ALA A 967 -3.67 0.70 19.96
CA ALA A 967 -3.02 1.88 19.40
C ALA A 967 -4.03 3.02 19.23
N ALA A 968 -3.55 4.25 19.40
CA ALA A 968 -4.30 5.47 19.13
C ALA A 968 -3.46 6.40 18.25
N ILE A 969 -4.12 7.38 17.64
CA ILE A 969 -3.44 8.29 16.72
C ILE A 969 -2.67 9.34 17.53
N GLU A 970 -1.44 9.65 17.10
CA GLU A 970 -0.66 10.76 17.62
C GLU A 970 -0.14 11.61 16.45
N PRO A 971 -0.45 12.91 16.39
CA PRO A 971 0.03 13.78 15.31
C PRO A 971 1.55 13.95 15.40
N TRP A 972 2.25 13.77 14.28
CA TRP A 972 3.68 14.07 14.18
C TRP A 972 3.87 15.50 13.70
N HIS A 973 4.16 16.40 14.62
CA HIS A 973 4.39 17.79 14.29
C HIS A 973 5.72 17.98 13.56
N VAL A 974 5.70 18.82 12.52
CA VAL A 974 6.93 19.30 11.88
C VAL A 974 7.65 20.24 12.86
N LEU A 975 8.93 19.99 13.06
CA LEU A 975 9.82 20.75 13.95
C LEU A 975 10.35 22.01 13.26
N GLY A 976 11.09 22.82 14.04
CA GLY A 976 11.83 23.96 13.51
C GLY A 976 12.84 23.55 12.43
N GLU A 977 13.20 24.51 11.58
CA GLU A 977 14.22 24.31 10.55
C GLU A 977 15.61 24.10 11.16
N GLU A 978 16.31 23.08 10.70
CA GLU A 978 17.69 22.79 11.10
C GLU A 978 18.63 22.81 9.89
N VAL A 979 19.84 23.36 10.06
CA VAL A 979 20.86 23.35 9.02
C VAL A 979 21.63 22.04 9.08
N THR A 980 21.53 21.25 8.02
CA THR A 980 22.28 20.01 7.82
C THR A 980 23.42 20.22 6.82
N ALA A 981 24.32 19.24 6.70
CA ALA A 981 25.38 19.25 5.70
C ALA A 981 24.86 19.28 4.25
N GLN A 982 23.57 18.95 4.04
CA GLN A 982 22.90 18.89 2.73
C GLN A 982 21.95 20.08 2.49
N GLY A 983 21.82 21.00 3.46
CA GLY A 983 20.90 22.15 3.41
C GLY A 983 19.96 22.22 4.61
N THR A 984 18.92 23.03 4.51
CA THR A 984 17.90 23.15 5.58
C THR A 984 16.94 21.96 5.54
N ALA A 985 16.76 21.28 6.67
CA ALA A 985 15.79 20.20 6.83
C ALA A 985 14.73 20.57 7.87
N ARG A 986 13.54 19.99 7.73
CA ARG A 986 12.47 20.06 8.73
C ARG A 986 12.15 18.64 9.16
N PHE A 987 12.50 18.30 10.39
CA PHE A 987 12.23 16.98 10.95
C PHE A 987 10.78 16.89 11.44
N VAL A 988 10.29 15.67 11.62
CA VAL A 988 9.01 15.40 12.29
C VAL A 988 9.29 14.70 13.61
N ASP A 989 8.55 15.04 14.66
CA ASP A 989 8.69 14.38 15.96
C ASP A 989 7.90 13.06 15.99
N SER A 990 8.53 11.98 15.55
CA SER A 990 7.99 10.61 15.62
C SER A 990 8.35 9.89 16.92
N SER A 991 8.85 10.62 17.94
CA SER A 991 9.25 10.05 19.23
C SER A 991 8.10 9.82 20.20
N VAL A 992 6.95 10.43 19.92
CA VAL A 992 5.76 10.40 20.78
C VAL A 992 4.73 9.45 20.18
N GLU A 993 4.13 8.63 21.03
CA GLU A 993 3.06 7.72 20.67
C GLU A 993 1.87 7.89 21.60
N ARG A 994 0.72 7.38 21.15
CA ARG A 994 -0.52 7.35 21.92
C ARG A 994 -1.11 5.95 21.91
N MET A 995 -1.69 5.58 23.06
CA MET A 995 -2.42 4.35 23.27
C MET A 995 -3.78 4.67 23.89
N GLN A 996 -4.82 3.93 23.54
CA GLN A 996 -6.07 3.92 24.29
C GLN A 996 -6.08 2.73 25.24
N VAL A 997 -6.54 2.99 26.47
CA VAL A 997 -6.94 1.96 27.40
C VAL A 997 -8.45 2.03 27.61
N LYS A 998 -9.11 0.87 27.49
CA LYS A 998 -10.53 0.71 27.76
C LYS A 998 -10.72 -0.34 28.84
N VAL A 999 -11.49 -0.03 29.87
CA VAL A 999 -11.73 -0.95 31.01
C VAL A 999 -13.22 -1.16 31.21
N ASN A 1000 -13.61 -2.40 31.51
CA ASN A 1000 -14.99 -2.79 31.82
C ASN A 1000 -15.03 -3.59 33.13
N GLY A 1001 -16.11 -3.43 33.91
CA GLY A 1001 -16.29 -4.08 35.21
C GLY A 1001 -15.72 -3.29 36.39
N MET A 1002 -15.17 -2.09 36.18
CA MET A 1002 -14.66 -1.25 37.25
C MET A 1002 -15.77 -0.59 38.08
N VAL A 1003 -15.48 -0.40 39.36
CA VAL A 1003 -16.32 0.37 40.31
C VAL A 1003 -15.60 1.69 40.59
N GLY A 1004 -16.17 2.81 40.14
CA GLY A 1004 -15.45 4.10 40.00
C GLY A 1004 -14.78 4.65 41.26
N ASP A 1005 -15.36 4.48 42.45
CA ASP A 1005 -14.79 4.97 43.71
C ASP A 1005 -13.86 3.98 44.42
N ARG A 1006 -13.83 2.72 43.95
CA ARG A 1006 -13.03 1.65 44.55
C ARG A 1006 -11.80 1.32 43.72
N HIS A 1007 -11.95 1.24 42.41
CA HIS A 1007 -10.90 0.80 41.51
C HIS A 1007 -10.35 1.98 40.73
N VAL A 1008 -9.03 2.00 40.56
CA VAL A 1008 -8.35 2.95 39.69
C VAL A 1008 -7.39 2.22 38.76
N LEU A 1009 -7.23 2.74 37.55
CA LEU A 1009 -6.17 2.31 36.65
C LEU A 1009 -4.95 3.20 36.85
N VAL A 1010 -3.78 2.56 36.94
CA VAL A 1010 -2.49 3.23 37.11
C VAL A 1010 -1.60 2.85 35.93
N CYS A 1011 -0.90 3.84 35.37
CA CYS A 1011 0.13 3.67 34.35
C CYS A 1011 1.45 4.28 34.84
N ASN A 1012 2.52 3.49 34.95
CA ASN A 1012 3.82 3.92 35.48
C ASN A 1012 3.72 4.70 36.81
N GLY A 1013 2.89 4.21 37.74
CA GLY A 1013 2.65 4.84 39.04
C GLY A 1013 1.74 6.08 39.04
N ARG A 1014 1.24 6.51 37.87
CA ARG A 1014 0.34 7.67 37.73
C ARG A 1014 -1.09 7.24 37.46
N ARG A 1015 -2.05 7.96 38.06
CA ARG A 1015 -3.47 7.65 37.91
C ARG A 1015 -3.95 8.01 36.51
N VAL A 1016 -4.55 7.06 35.80
CA VAL A 1016 -5.12 7.30 34.48
C VAL A 1016 -6.46 8.04 34.60
N PRO A 1017 -6.69 9.14 33.85
CA PRO A 1017 -7.91 9.95 33.93
C PRO A 1017 -9.07 9.29 33.17
N LEU A 1018 -9.48 8.11 33.63
CA LEU A 1018 -10.59 7.35 33.05
C LEU A 1018 -11.88 8.18 32.96
N ARG A 1019 -12.55 8.10 31.80
CA ARG A 1019 -13.83 8.75 31.51
C ARG A 1019 -14.91 7.71 31.22
N PRO A 1020 -16.12 7.88 31.76
CA PRO A 1020 -17.21 6.95 31.49
C PRO A 1020 -17.63 7.02 30.02
N THR A 1021 -17.90 5.87 29.41
CA THR A 1021 -18.35 5.78 28.00
C THR A 1021 -19.86 5.97 27.83
N GLY A 1022 -20.59 6.14 28.94
CA GLY A 1022 -22.05 6.09 28.98
C GLY A 1022 -22.61 4.70 29.29
N ARG A 1023 -21.79 3.64 29.22
CA ARG A 1023 -22.14 2.29 29.71
C ARG A 1023 -21.72 2.14 31.18
N LYS A 1024 -22.55 1.45 31.97
CA LYS A 1024 -22.25 1.22 33.39
C LYS A 1024 -20.96 0.40 33.53
N ALA A 1025 -20.05 0.86 34.40
CA ALA A 1025 -18.77 0.21 34.70
C ALA A 1025 -17.77 0.15 33.52
N GLU A 1026 -18.00 0.89 32.44
CA GLU A 1026 -17.10 0.98 31.29
C GLU A 1026 -16.46 2.37 31.20
N PHE A 1027 -15.13 2.40 31.07
CA PHE A 1027 -14.33 3.62 31.06
C PHE A 1027 -13.26 3.57 29.97
N VAL A 1028 -12.84 4.75 29.50
CA VAL A 1028 -11.80 4.90 28.49
C VAL A 1028 -10.88 6.08 28.82
N ALA A 1029 -9.62 5.98 28.43
CA ALA A 1029 -8.66 7.09 28.43
C ALA A 1029 -7.55 6.86 27.39
N GLY A 1030 -6.90 7.96 26.99
CA GLY A 1030 -5.64 7.95 26.25
C GLY A 1030 -4.43 7.95 27.19
N ILE A 1031 -3.33 7.36 26.74
CA ILE A 1031 -2.00 7.48 27.32
C ILE A 1031 -1.09 8.02 26.23
N ARG A 1032 -0.51 9.20 26.46
CA ARG A 1032 0.49 9.81 25.58
C ARG A 1032 1.85 9.71 26.24
N PHE A 1033 2.83 9.19 25.51
CA PHE A 1033 4.14 8.89 26.07
C PHE A 1033 5.24 9.03 25.02
N LYS A 1034 6.46 9.30 25.49
CA LYS A 1034 7.66 9.30 24.65
C LYS A 1034 8.16 7.86 24.53
N ALA A 1035 8.15 7.32 23.31
CA ALA A 1035 8.49 5.94 22.99
C ALA A 1035 10.01 5.73 22.83
N TRP A 1036 10.70 6.69 22.22
CA TRP A 1036 12.16 6.69 22.03
C TRP A 1036 12.71 8.13 22.09
N SER A 1037 14.04 8.32 22.05
CA SER A 1037 14.66 9.64 22.25
C SER A 1037 15.56 10.04 21.06
N PRO A 1038 15.01 10.67 20.02
CA PRO A 1038 15.84 11.29 18.98
C PRO A 1038 16.60 12.50 19.51
N PRO A 1039 17.71 12.87 18.85
CA PRO A 1039 18.39 14.14 19.11
C PRO A 1039 17.48 15.36 18.77
N SER A 1040 16.71 15.26 17.69
CA SER A 1040 15.73 16.28 17.28
C SER A 1040 14.31 15.82 17.63
N GLY A 1041 13.67 16.51 18.57
CA GLY A 1041 12.29 16.26 19.04
C GLY A 1041 11.76 17.47 19.81
N LEU A 1042 10.45 17.55 20.06
CA LEU A 1042 9.85 18.68 20.79
C LEU A 1042 10.44 18.82 22.21
N HIS A 1043 10.70 17.69 22.86
CA HIS A 1043 11.24 17.63 24.23
C HIS A 1043 12.40 16.62 24.31
N PRO A 1044 13.61 16.96 23.84
CA PRO A 1044 14.71 16.01 23.72
C PRO A 1044 15.25 15.52 25.08
N THR A 1045 15.11 16.33 26.14
CA THR A 1045 15.60 16.01 27.49
C THR A 1045 14.72 15.05 28.29
N ILE A 1046 13.48 14.83 27.87
CA ILE A 1046 12.59 13.85 28.51
C ILE A 1046 13.03 12.44 28.07
N PRO A 1047 13.26 11.48 28.99
CA PRO A 1047 13.61 10.11 28.62
C PRO A 1047 12.45 9.35 27.98
N SER A 1048 12.73 8.19 27.38
CA SER A 1048 11.67 7.25 26.98
C SER A 1048 10.94 6.72 28.21
N HIS A 1049 9.63 6.50 28.08
CA HIS A 1049 8.77 5.96 29.14
C HIS A 1049 8.59 4.43 29.03
N SER A 1050 9.27 3.76 28.09
CA SER A 1050 9.16 2.31 27.92
C SER A 1050 9.93 1.56 29.02
N PRO A 1051 9.38 0.48 29.61
CA PRO A 1051 8.05 -0.07 29.35
C PRO A 1051 6.91 0.69 30.04
N LEU A 1052 5.71 0.57 29.50
CA LEU A 1052 4.48 1.04 30.15
C LEU A 1052 3.90 -0.10 31.00
N LEU A 1053 3.85 0.12 32.31
CA LEU A 1053 3.22 -0.77 33.27
C LEU A 1053 1.80 -0.30 33.57
N PHE A 1054 0.82 -1.16 33.34
CA PHE A 1054 -0.58 -0.94 33.67
C PHE A 1054 -1.00 -1.83 34.83
N GLU A 1055 -1.68 -1.27 35.83
CA GLU A 1055 -2.25 -2.06 36.92
C GLU A 1055 -3.58 -1.50 37.41
N ILE A 1056 -4.50 -2.41 37.74
CA ILE A 1056 -5.80 -2.07 38.33
C ILE A 1056 -5.65 -2.17 39.84
N VAL A 1057 -5.74 -1.04 40.53
CA VAL A 1057 -5.56 -0.95 41.99
C VAL A 1057 -6.93 -0.88 42.68
N ASP A 1058 -7.14 -1.77 43.65
CA ASP A 1058 -8.24 -1.69 44.60
C ASP A 1058 -7.85 -0.78 45.76
N LEU A 1059 -8.42 0.43 45.80
CA LEU A 1059 -8.11 1.44 46.81
C LEU A 1059 -8.52 1.02 48.22
N TRP A 1060 -9.52 0.14 48.36
CA TRP A 1060 -9.99 -0.29 49.68
C TRP A 1060 -9.04 -1.31 50.30
N ASN A 1061 -8.51 -2.22 49.48
CA ASN A 1061 -7.57 -3.25 49.90
C ASN A 1061 -6.11 -2.81 49.76
N ARG A 1062 -5.86 -1.66 49.10
CA ARG A 1062 -4.53 -1.15 48.77
C ARG A 1062 -3.68 -2.21 48.06
N ALA A 1063 -4.26 -2.92 47.11
CA ALA A 1063 -3.59 -4.01 46.40
C ALA A 1063 -3.91 -3.97 44.91
N SER A 1064 -2.98 -4.46 44.10
CA SER A 1064 -3.21 -4.68 42.68
C SER A 1064 -4.12 -5.90 42.48
N LEU A 1065 -5.09 -5.78 41.58
CA LEU A 1065 -5.96 -6.87 41.13
C LEU A 1065 -5.39 -7.62 39.91
N GLY A 1066 -4.26 -7.14 39.40
CA GLY A 1066 -3.64 -7.60 38.17
C GLY A 1066 -3.12 -6.44 37.34
N GLY A 1067 -2.18 -6.75 36.46
CA GLY A 1067 -1.55 -5.77 35.59
C GLY A 1067 -0.86 -6.42 34.40
N CYS A 1068 -0.53 -5.58 33.43
CA CYS A 1068 0.17 -5.98 32.22
C CYS A 1068 1.23 -4.96 31.87
N THR A 1069 2.21 -5.38 31.07
CA THR A 1069 3.32 -4.55 30.62
C THR A 1069 3.32 -4.46 29.11
N TYR A 1070 3.45 -3.25 28.59
CA TYR A 1070 3.66 -2.97 27.17
C TYR A 1070 5.08 -2.44 26.94
N TYR A 1071 5.76 -2.97 25.93
CA TYR A 1071 7.10 -2.58 25.54
C TYR A 1071 7.10 -1.90 24.17
N VAL A 1072 7.85 -0.81 24.04
CA VAL A 1072 8.00 -0.13 22.74
C VAL A 1072 8.82 -0.98 21.77
N ALA A 1073 9.84 -1.68 22.26
CA ALA A 1073 10.69 -2.61 21.52
C ALA A 1073 10.66 -4.00 22.16
N HIS A 1074 11.31 -4.98 21.55
CA HIS A 1074 11.34 -6.34 22.09
C HIS A 1074 11.90 -6.38 23.52
N PRO A 1075 11.22 -7.00 24.51
CA PRO A 1075 11.63 -6.97 25.92
C PRO A 1075 13.00 -7.62 26.19
N GLY A 1076 13.45 -8.51 25.30
CA GLY A 1076 14.79 -9.11 25.36
C GLY A 1076 15.93 -8.20 24.89
N GLY A 1077 15.67 -6.93 24.55
CA GLY A 1077 16.68 -5.99 24.07
C GLY A 1077 17.04 -6.13 22.58
N ARG A 1078 16.32 -6.99 21.85
CA ARG A 1078 16.46 -7.15 20.39
C ARG A 1078 15.96 -5.87 19.71
N SER A 1079 16.88 -5.18 19.03
CA SER A 1079 16.58 -3.98 18.25
C SER A 1079 16.62 -4.38 16.77
N GLU A 1080 15.45 -4.51 16.15
CA GLU A 1080 15.36 -4.88 14.74
C GLU A 1080 15.87 -3.72 13.87
N SER A 1081 16.83 -4.00 13.00
CA SER A 1081 17.33 -3.04 12.02
C SER A 1081 16.59 -3.10 10.68
N ASN A 1082 15.88 -4.20 10.43
CA ASN A 1082 15.22 -4.50 9.17
C ASN A 1082 13.70 -4.53 9.36
N PHE A 1083 12.96 -4.11 8.34
CA PHE A 1083 11.51 -4.19 8.37
C PHE A 1083 11.04 -5.65 8.26
N PRO A 1084 9.83 -5.96 8.74
CA PRO A 1084 9.29 -7.31 8.60
C PRO A 1084 9.18 -7.74 7.13
N VAL A 1085 9.60 -8.96 6.82
CA VAL A 1085 9.56 -9.50 5.45
C VAL A 1085 8.15 -9.93 5.02
N ASN A 1086 7.25 -10.16 5.98
CA ASN A 1086 5.86 -10.54 5.74
C ASN A 1086 4.95 -10.19 6.94
N SER A 1087 3.65 -10.41 6.77
CA SER A 1087 2.62 -10.14 7.78
C SER A 1087 2.76 -10.99 9.05
N TYR A 1088 3.23 -12.24 8.94
CA TYR A 1088 3.45 -13.12 10.09
C TYR A 1088 4.56 -12.58 11.00
N GLU A 1089 5.69 -12.19 10.43
CA GLU A 1089 6.78 -11.57 11.19
C GLU A 1089 6.29 -10.26 11.85
N ALA A 1090 5.59 -9.41 11.09
CA ALA A 1090 5.06 -8.16 11.61
C ALA A 1090 4.11 -8.39 12.80
N GLU A 1091 3.20 -9.37 12.71
CA GLU A 1091 2.30 -9.71 13.80
C GLU A 1091 3.05 -10.28 15.01
N SER A 1092 4.02 -11.17 14.80
CA SER A 1092 4.83 -11.73 15.89
C SER A 1092 5.57 -10.65 16.68
N ARG A 1093 6.12 -9.63 16.00
CA ARG A 1093 6.79 -8.48 16.63
C ARG A 1093 5.81 -7.67 17.48
N ARG A 1094 4.55 -7.51 17.06
CA ARG A 1094 3.52 -6.83 17.86
C ARG A 1094 3.13 -7.64 19.10
N ILE A 1095 2.94 -8.95 18.96
CA ILE A 1095 2.56 -9.83 20.08
C ILE A 1095 3.64 -9.84 21.16
N ALA A 1096 4.92 -9.90 20.77
CA ALA A 1096 6.04 -9.94 21.71
C ALA A 1096 6.18 -8.68 22.59
N ARG A 1097 5.49 -7.59 22.25
CA ARG A 1097 5.50 -6.30 22.99
C ARG A 1097 4.52 -6.26 24.16
N PHE A 1098 3.66 -7.26 24.33
CA PHE A 1098 2.67 -7.29 25.41
C PHE A 1098 2.89 -8.49 26.34
N ARG A 1099 2.81 -8.26 27.65
CA ARG A 1099 2.90 -9.31 28.68
C ARG A 1099 1.82 -9.17 29.75
N LEU A 1100 1.17 -10.27 30.10
CA LEU A 1100 0.18 -10.40 31.18
C LEU A 1100 0.78 -10.40 32.60
N MET A 1101 1.94 -9.75 32.78
CA MET A 1101 2.68 -9.73 34.04
C MET A 1101 3.23 -8.31 34.30
N GLY A 1102 3.71 -8.07 35.52
CA GLY A 1102 4.44 -6.84 35.89
C GLY A 1102 3.81 -5.98 36.99
N HIS A 1103 2.66 -6.36 37.54
CA HIS A 1103 1.99 -5.59 38.59
C HIS A 1103 2.83 -5.41 39.86
N THR A 1104 2.57 -4.33 40.61
CA THR A 1104 3.29 -4.03 41.84
C THR A 1104 2.93 -5.03 42.95
N PRO A 1105 3.89 -5.76 43.54
CA PRO A 1105 3.60 -6.70 44.62
C PRO A 1105 3.42 -5.98 45.96
N GLY A 1106 2.49 -6.49 46.78
CA GLY A 1106 2.25 -5.97 48.13
C GLY A 1106 1.33 -4.74 48.19
N PRO A 1107 1.30 -4.02 49.33
CA PRO A 1107 0.45 -2.85 49.51
C PRO A 1107 0.85 -1.68 48.61
N ILE A 1108 -0.13 -1.01 48.01
CA ILE A 1108 0.04 0.13 47.10
C ILE A 1108 -0.57 1.39 47.73
N ASP A 1109 0.17 2.49 47.70
CA ASP A 1109 -0.36 3.81 48.05
C ASP A 1109 -1.21 4.38 46.91
N PRO A 1110 -2.42 4.90 47.17
CA PRO A 1110 -3.26 5.50 46.14
C PRO A 1110 -2.52 6.62 45.41
N PRO A 1111 -2.33 6.54 44.09
CA PRO A 1111 -1.72 7.63 43.35
C PRO A 1111 -2.62 8.87 43.38
N PRO A 1112 -2.04 10.08 43.40
CA PRO A 1112 -2.80 11.32 43.44
C PRO A 1112 -3.71 11.46 42.20
N HIS A 1113 -4.77 12.26 42.33
CA HIS A 1113 -5.58 12.64 41.19
C HIS A 1113 -4.79 13.54 40.25
N GLU A 1114 -4.84 13.24 38.95
CA GLU A 1114 -4.31 14.12 37.91
C GLU A 1114 -5.29 15.31 37.70
N PRO A 1115 -4.81 16.56 37.64
CA PRO A 1115 -5.66 17.73 37.42
C PRO A 1115 -6.27 17.69 36.01
N ALA A 1116 -7.54 18.09 35.89
CA ALA A 1116 -8.19 18.24 34.59
C ALA A 1116 -7.65 19.50 33.89
N GLY A 1117 -6.74 19.31 32.93
CA GLY A 1117 -6.22 20.37 32.05
C GLY A 1117 -6.98 20.46 30.72
N GLU A 1118 -6.31 20.98 29.69
CA GLU A 1118 -6.85 21.08 28.32
C GLU A 1118 -7.05 19.71 27.63
N HIS A 1119 -6.48 18.64 28.20
CA HIS A 1119 -6.58 17.26 27.72
C HIS A 1119 -7.18 16.32 28.79
N PRO A 1120 -8.47 16.45 29.14
CA PRO A 1120 -9.08 15.69 30.21
C PRO A 1120 -9.27 14.19 29.91
N TYR A 1121 -9.08 13.71 28.69
CA TYR A 1121 -9.24 12.31 28.30
C TYR A 1121 -7.91 11.55 28.23
N THR A 1122 -6.77 12.24 28.31
CA THR A 1122 -5.45 11.65 28.08
C THR A 1122 -4.50 11.90 29.26
N LEU A 1123 -3.84 10.85 29.74
CA LEU A 1123 -2.66 10.97 30.60
C LEU A 1123 -1.43 11.24 29.72
N ASP A 1124 -0.85 12.44 29.81
CA ASP A 1124 0.45 12.72 29.18
C ASP A 1124 1.58 12.46 30.18
N LEU A 1125 2.29 11.34 29.98
CA LEU A 1125 3.40 10.94 30.86
C LEU A 1125 4.59 11.91 30.79
N ARG A 1126 4.68 12.71 29.72
CA ARG A 1126 5.75 13.70 29.52
C ARG A 1126 5.54 14.95 30.39
N TYR A 1127 4.31 15.19 30.85
CA TYR A 1127 3.99 16.31 31.72
C TYR A 1127 4.21 15.93 33.19
N THR A 1128 5.03 16.71 33.90
CA THR A 1128 5.29 16.53 35.33
C THR A 1128 4.37 17.42 36.17
N PRO A 1129 3.42 16.87 36.94
CA PRO A 1129 2.52 17.67 37.77
C PRO A 1129 3.28 18.42 38.88
N GLY A 1130 2.94 19.69 39.09
CA GLY A 1130 3.45 20.49 40.22
C GLY A 1130 4.84 21.10 40.06
N CYS A 1131 5.44 21.01 38.86
CA CYS A 1131 6.67 21.72 38.49
C CYS A 1131 6.39 23.11 37.90
#